data_AF-A0A813FZA9-F1
#
_entry.id   AF-A0A813FZA9-F1
#
_cell.length_a   1.000
_cell.length_b   1.000
_cell.length_c   1.000
_cell.angle_alpha   90.00
_cell.angle_beta   90.00
_cell.angle_gamma   90.00
#
_symmetry.space_group_name_H-M   'P 1'
#
loop_
_entity.id
_entity.type
_entity.pdbx_description
1 polymer ?
#
loop_
_entity_poly.entity_id
_entity_poly.type
_entity_poly.pdbx_seq_one_letter_code
_entity_poly.pdbx_strand_id
1 'polypeptide(L)'
;NTLSMAARCVKCPDGLSSDGSSTAMQQAGYWAEQTQSRLLQVALPSAAALGGPMLKFDVLRCRDTDQCPAGPLGTCAFGRTGMACNDCMSGFYEADSGTCQPCTGAITWPLVVGIIVCCILAALLFAAIKADISKQSLAIFTVAAVGGQAANAIQALSAIQQINVSWPYPISSVLDVYALIVFDYRVIHTSCIWQVDSSLARFLEKVFTYPIAALMIALTVFISRLVKRPLSLNSALNANGMLLFLFYITLTLAVLLPFQCAPTPNGGKSSMLSDPGVICFESDEHVRLVILSVIGIAVYPVGIAAWLVWVTLSFPNLISSGRGIQVLQRYRFLFGRYKPECYYFGAITLGRNALVALVPVVLVTVPGLEILIMGGVMLGSAVLPARLWPWRTDLASICDVAIYSILVVLLLATGPLITPNESDNLVLPILMCVLALSVIFAVVVATTIAMLQRHRQRNLYGAFLCHHKGGAGVLARFIKMAAAAHTNDQMFLDSDNLEDLDTLFNIVRSETKNVIVIMTPEVLKRIWCAGEIATAFNNGIHILPVICDDLEMPSERDFESILELWTQEQLYTVGALGITVESIMDSYRHLRTLPFVSMPRFGNITEQGNVVIDIVHRLGLPKRIFSEMAGHTDLAKILILGNVTDAEGLATCHVVQKLVQRELQLEATVIQTVQQALSAREHASCMLVVLSGTMLRDSTFASILMTLQNGATFMQNMSSLASGTDSGCDSRDSLGEKRRKLSFVTVNADPRFFFPDEKFYGELADEGLPPHLEPEDGLVLVTCYRSLLKTIALPLMAHGSQTLINMQMHEVCRRVQKSLSEQFDGGLRKRRISWTANDGVKASSSLRSSTAAEHGHERDNTEMVFVTM
;
A
#
# COMPACT_ATOMS: atom_id res chain seq x y z
N ASN A 1 24.55 29.74 89.03
CA ASN A 1 25.04 29.78 87.64
C ASN A 1 24.93 28.40 87.00
N THR A 2 23.72 28.02 86.62
CA THR A 2 23.38 26.79 85.89
C THR A 2 23.29 27.13 84.40
N LEU A 3 24.25 26.62 83.62
CA LEU A 3 24.30 26.77 82.17
C LEU A 3 23.19 25.91 81.52
N SER A 4 22.16 26.54 80.97
CA SER A 4 21.23 25.91 80.04
C SER A 4 21.87 25.89 78.64
N MET A 5 22.34 24.72 78.21
CA MET A 5 22.58 24.47 76.79
C MET A 5 21.23 24.16 76.14
N ALA A 6 20.62 25.16 75.50
CA ALA A 6 19.52 24.94 74.58
C ALA A 6 20.04 24.16 73.36
N ALA A 7 19.77 22.86 73.30
CA ALA A 7 19.99 22.07 72.09
C ALA A 7 19.06 22.62 70.98
N ARG A 8 19.64 23.20 69.93
CA ARG A 8 18.87 23.65 68.76
C ARG A 8 18.51 22.43 67.92
N CYS A 9 17.21 22.14 67.77
CA CYS A 9 16.74 21.18 66.78
C CYS A 9 17.10 21.67 65.38
N VAL A 10 17.77 20.83 64.59
CA VAL A 10 18.05 21.06 63.17
C VAL A 10 17.04 20.25 62.36
N LYS A 11 16.54 20.80 61.25
CA LYS A 11 15.67 20.05 60.34
C LYS A 11 16.41 18.79 59.87
N CYS A 12 15.77 17.62 59.98
CA CYS A 12 16.34 16.39 59.45
C CYS A 12 16.57 16.54 57.93
N PRO A 13 17.67 16.00 57.39
CA PRO A 13 17.87 15.89 55.94
C PRO A 13 16.66 15.20 55.29
N ASP A 14 16.41 15.51 54.02
CA ASP A 14 15.30 14.91 53.27
C ASP A 14 15.44 13.37 53.25
N GLY A 15 14.35 12.67 53.54
CA GLY A 15 14.33 11.20 53.67
C GLY A 15 14.65 10.67 55.07
N LEU A 16 14.97 11.53 56.04
CA LEU A 16 15.14 11.17 57.45
C LEU A 16 14.04 11.78 58.34
N SER A 17 13.63 11.06 59.37
CA SER A 17 12.74 11.52 60.43
C SER A 17 13.37 11.30 61.79
N SER A 18 12.89 12.03 62.80
CA SER A 18 13.21 11.78 64.20
C SER A 18 11.92 11.80 65.01
N ASP A 19 11.82 10.93 66.00
CA ASP A 19 10.70 10.83 66.95
C ASP A 19 10.89 11.74 68.18
N GLY A 20 11.79 12.73 68.09
CA GLY A 20 12.20 13.57 69.21
C GLY A 20 13.34 12.97 70.06
N SER A 21 13.79 11.75 69.76
CA SER A 21 15.04 11.19 70.29
C SER A 21 16.27 11.61 69.47
N SER A 22 17.48 11.34 69.98
CA SER A 22 18.74 11.63 69.25
C SER A 22 19.04 10.65 68.11
N THR A 23 18.16 9.68 67.85
CA THR A 23 18.32 8.66 66.81
C THR A 23 17.57 9.02 65.53
N ALA A 24 18.29 9.06 64.41
CA ALA A 24 17.71 9.27 63.09
C ALA A 24 17.04 7.98 62.57
N MET A 25 15.83 8.11 62.03
CA MET A 25 15.08 7.06 61.34
C MET A 25 14.97 7.41 59.86
N GLN A 26 14.82 6.41 59.00
CA GLN A 26 14.50 6.65 57.58
C GLN A 26 12.99 6.85 57.40
N GLN A 27 12.61 7.74 56.47
CA GLN A 27 11.23 7.92 56.04
C GLN A 27 10.83 6.85 55.01
N ALA A 28 9.53 6.55 54.91
CA ALA A 28 9.03 5.65 53.88
C ALA A 28 9.41 6.15 52.48
N GLY A 29 9.85 5.25 51.60
CA GLY A 29 10.37 5.56 50.27
C GLY A 29 11.83 6.04 50.23
N TYR A 30 12.51 6.09 51.37
CA TYR A 30 13.93 6.43 51.46
C TYR A 30 14.70 5.35 52.21
N TRP A 31 15.90 5.05 51.72
CA TRP A 31 16.87 4.20 52.39
C TRP A 31 18.02 5.08 52.85
N ALA A 32 18.43 4.92 54.10
CA ALA A 32 19.52 5.71 54.66
C ALA A 32 20.49 4.85 55.46
N GLU A 33 21.78 5.12 55.31
CA GLU A 33 22.85 4.52 56.10
C GLU A 33 23.75 5.61 56.70
N GLN A 34 24.25 5.36 57.91
CA GLN A 34 25.19 6.27 58.57
C GLN A 34 26.62 6.02 58.05
N THR A 35 27.18 6.98 57.33
CA THR A 35 28.57 6.92 56.88
C THR A 35 29.49 7.30 58.05
N GLN A 36 30.22 6.34 58.61
CA GLN A 36 31.24 6.63 59.62
C GLN A 36 32.37 7.49 59.00
N SER A 37 32.54 8.72 59.48
CA SER A 37 33.75 9.50 59.23
C SER A 37 34.95 8.78 59.85
N ARG A 38 35.65 7.96 59.07
CA ARG A 38 36.87 7.21 59.45
C ARG A 38 38.08 8.09 59.89
N LEU A 39 37.90 9.39 60.12
CA LEU A 39 38.98 10.32 60.43
C LEU A 39 38.96 10.91 61.85
N LEU A 40 38.11 10.44 62.77
CA LEU A 40 38.02 11.05 64.11
C LEU A 40 37.93 10.08 65.28
N GLN A 41 38.58 8.91 65.17
CA GLN A 41 38.80 8.02 66.33
C GLN A 41 40.23 8.06 66.89
N VAL A 42 41.11 8.92 66.37
CA VAL A 42 42.44 9.10 66.96
C VAL A 42 42.64 10.58 67.32
N ALA A 43 42.72 10.80 68.64
CA ALA A 43 43.23 11.99 69.34
C ALA A 43 42.36 13.26 69.38
N LEU A 44 41.65 13.47 70.50
CA LEU A 44 41.94 14.53 71.50
C LEU A 44 40.75 14.70 72.49
N PRO A 45 40.97 14.73 73.83
CA PRO A 45 39.88 14.86 74.82
C PRO A 45 39.26 16.27 74.97
N SER A 46 39.38 17.17 73.98
CA SER A 46 39.00 18.58 74.14
C SER A 46 38.09 19.15 73.06
N ALA A 47 37.56 18.34 72.14
CA ALA A 47 36.64 18.80 71.08
C ALA A 47 35.15 18.80 71.47
N ALA A 48 34.82 18.71 72.77
CA ALA A 48 33.42 18.69 73.24
C ALA A 48 32.75 20.08 73.32
N ALA A 49 33.47 21.18 73.00
CA ALA A 49 32.99 22.55 73.19
C ALA A 49 32.66 23.32 71.89
N LEU A 50 32.86 22.75 70.70
CA LEU A 50 32.53 23.38 69.41
C LEU A 50 31.97 22.33 68.44
N GLY A 51 30.67 22.02 68.56
CA GLY A 51 29.92 21.24 67.56
C GLY A 51 30.43 19.80 67.37
N GLY A 52 29.75 18.83 67.97
CA GLY A 52 30.06 17.41 67.76
C GLY A 52 30.10 17.02 66.28
N PRO A 53 30.80 15.92 65.92
CA PRO A 53 30.94 15.49 64.53
C PRO A 53 29.56 15.38 63.88
N MET A 54 29.32 16.14 62.81
CA MET A 54 28.10 16.01 62.02
C MET A 54 28.03 14.58 61.50
N LEU A 55 27.03 13.83 61.97
CA LEU A 55 26.69 12.52 61.45
C LEU A 55 26.35 12.69 59.97
N LYS A 56 27.15 12.08 59.10
CA LYS A 56 26.90 12.08 57.66
C LYS A 56 26.05 10.85 57.33
N PHE A 57 24.98 11.06 56.59
CA PHE A 57 24.08 10.00 56.14
C PHE A 57 24.11 9.95 54.62
N ASP A 58 24.23 8.74 54.08
CA ASP A 58 23.98 8.49 52.67
C ASP A 58 22.49 8.12 52.53
N VAL A 59 21.72 8.96 51.84
CA VAL A 59 20.28 8.79 51.65
C VAL A 59 20.01 8.54 50.17
N LEU A 60 19.27 7.47 49.88
CA LEU A 60 18.85 7.08 48.54
C LEU A 60 17.32 7.05 48.48
N ARG A 61 16.77 7.43 47.32
CA ARG A 61 15.32 7.30 47.06
C ARG A 61 15.06 5.89 46.52
N CYS A 62 14.10 5.19 47.12
CA CYS A 62 13.67 3.88 46.64
C CYS A 62 12.65 4.03 45.51
N ARG A 63 12.39 2.96 44.73
CA ARG A 63 11.45 3.05 43.59
C ARG A 63 10.01 3.19 44.06
N ASP A 64 9.71 2.58 45.20
CA ASP A 64 8.39 2.57 45.83
C ASP A 64 8.54 2.92 47.32
N THR A 65 7.52 3.58 47.87
CA THR A 65 7.36 3.79 49.31
C THR A 65 7.30 2.50 50.10
N ASP A 66 6.73 1.44 49.52
CA ASP A 66 6.56 0.15 50.20
C ASP A 66 7.83 -0.71 50.16
N GLN A 67 8.77 -0.44 49.25
CA GLN A 67 10.07 -1.12 49.21
C GLN A 67 10.94 -0.76 50.42
N CYS A 68 10.86 0.50 50.84
CA CYS A 68 11.64 1.08 51.93
C CYS A 68 10.68 1.61 52.99
N PRO A 69 10.24 0.78 53.95
CA PRO A 69 9.32 1.22 54.99
C PRO A 69 9.99 2.22 55.93
N ALA A 70 9.17 3.03 56.61
CA ALA A 70 9.66 3.89 57.69
C ALA A 70 10.17 3.04 58.86
N GLY A 71 11.34 3.39 59.42
CA GLY A 71 11.94 2.61 60.49
C GLY A 71 13.41 2.95 60.75
N PRO A 72 14.15 2.06 61.44
CA PRO A 72 15.60 2.21 61.63
C PRO A 72 16.35 2.33 60.29
N LEU A 73 17.53 2.96 60.34
CA LEU A 73 18.42 3.10 59.18
C LEU A 73 18.72 1.73 58.55
N GLY A 74 18.63 1.65 57.21
CA GLY A 74 18.91 0.46 56.43
C GLY A 74 17.78 -0.58 56.42
N THR A 75 16.59 -0.26 56.93
CA THR A 75 15.46 -1.22 56.97
C THR A 75 14.88 -1.43 55.56
N CYS A 76 14.73 -2.69 55.17
CA CYS A 76 14.09 -3.09 53.91
C CYS A 76 12.80 -3.86 54.16
N ALA A 77 11.88 -3.80 53.19
CA ALA A 77 10.69 -4.63 53.17
C ALA A 77 11.04 -6.13 53.13
N PHE A 78 10.08 -6.99 53.48
CA PHE A 78 10.30 -8.43 53.54
C PHE A 78 10.86 -8.99 52.23
N GLY A 79 11.91 -9.81 52.33
CA GLY A 79 12.57 -10.47 51.20
C GLY A 79 13.50 -9.58 50.37
N ARG A 80 13.70 -8.30 50.72
CA ARG A 80 14.63 -7.38 50.04
C ARG A 80 15.96 -7.23 50.74
N THR A 81 16.99 -6.88 49.98
CA THR A 81 18.35 -6.65 50.47
C THR A 81 19.09 -5.61 49.60
N GLY A 82 20.32 -5.27 50.00
CA GLY A 82 21.17 -4.30 49.30
C GLY A 82 20.83 -2.83 49.59
N MET A 83 21.64 -1.92 49.03
CA MET A 83 21.42 -0.48 49.10
C MET A 83 20.10 -0.11 48.41
N ALA A 84 19.34 0.82 49.00
CA ALA A 84 18.00 1.19 48.53
C ALA A 84 17.01 0.02 48.36
N CYS A 85 17.26 -1.11 49.06
CA CYS A 85 16.44 -2.32 48.99
C CYS A 85 16.22 -2.81 47.54
N ASN A 86 17.25 -2.62 46.71
CA ASN A 86 17.17 -2.75 45.26
C ASN A 86 16.93 -4.18 44.77
N ASP A 87 17.46 -5.16 45.51
CA ASP A 87 17.52 -6.56 45.09
C ASP A 87 16.67 -7.44 46.00
N CYS A 88 16.04 -8.46 45.42
CA CYS A 88 15.42 -9.53 46.18
C CYS A 88 16.49 -10.52 46.69
N MET A 89 16.26 -11.09 47.88
CA MET A 89 17.09 -12.17 48.39
C MET A 89 17.09 -13.37 47.44
N SER A 90 18.14 -14.18 47.46
CA SER A 90 18.21 -15.39 46.62
C SER A 90 17.03 -16.33 46.91
N GLY A 91 16.36 -16.79 45.86
CA GLY A 91 15.14 -17.60 45.97
C GLY A 91 13.87 -16.79 46.25
N PHE A 92 13.91 -15.45 46.08
CA PHE A 92 12.74 -14.56 46.13
C PHE A 92 12.54 -13.82 44.79
N TYR A 93 11.34 -13.33 44.55
CA TYR A 93 10.99 -12.49 43.39
C TYR A 93 10.17 -11.27 43.82
N GLU A 94 10.21 -10.21 43.01
CA GLU A 94 9.50 -8.95 43.26
C GLU A 94 7.98 -9.13 43.11
N ALA A 95 7.21 -8.72 44.12
CA ALA A 95 5.75 -8.70 44.12
C ALA A 95 5.21 -7.26 44.10
N ASP A 96 3.93 -7.09 43.73
CA ASP A 96 3.29 -5.78 43.52
C ASP A 96 3.22 -4.88 44.79
N SER A 97 3.46 -5.43 45.97
CA SER A 97 3.37 -4.72 47.27
C SER A 97 4.70 -4.14 47.75
N GLY A 98 5.67 -3.94 46.86
CA GLY A 98 7.03 -3.50 47.22
C GLY A 98 7.84 -4.54 48.01
N THR A 99 7.28 -5.70 48.34
CA THR A 99 7.97 -6.83 49.01
C THR A 99 8.51 -7.85 47.99
N CYS A 100 9.42 -8.73 48.42
CA CYS A 100 9.77 -9.92 47.64
C CYS A 100 9.16 -11.17 48.28
N GLN A 101 8.58 -12.04 47.46
CA GLN A 101 7.97 -13.30 47.89
C GLN A 101 8.88 -14.50 47.59
N PRO A 102 8.85 -15.55 48.42
CA PRO A 102 9.67 -16.74 48.20
C PRO A 102 9.18 -17.51 46.96
N CYS A 103 10.11 -18.07 46.20
CA CYS A 103 9.84 -18.89 45.02
C CYS A 103 9.26 -20.28 45.40
N THR A 104 8.06 -20.35 46.00
CA THR A 104 7.39 -21.62 46.36
C THR A 104 6.26 -21.92 45.37
N GLY A 105 6.40 -22.95 44.53
CA GLY A 105 5.36 -23.38 43.56
C GLY A 105 5.14 -22.44 42.35
N ALA A 106 5.65 -21.20 42.42
CA ALA A 106 5.54 -20.16 41.39
C ALA A 106 6.43 -20.35 40.15
N ILE A 107 7.24 -21.42 40.08
CA ILE A 107 8.16 -21.68 38.95
C ILE A 107 7.42 -22.26 37.73
N THR A 108 6.28 -22.93 37.92
CA THR A 108 5.62 -23.68 36.84
C THR A 108 4.86 -22.80 35.86
N TRP A 109 4.09 -21.81 36.32
CA TRP A 109 3.23 -21.03 35.44
C TRP A 109 3.99 -20.04 34.54
N PRO A 110 4.93 -19.21 35.03
CA PRO A 110 5.69 -18.29 34.19
C PRO A 110 6.56 -19.01 33.16
N LEU A 111 7.14 -20.16 33.52
CA LEU A 111 7.90 -20.99 32.61
C LEU A 111 7.00 -21.59 31.51
N VAL A 112 5.83 -22.10 31.87
CA VAL A 112 4.84 -22.62 30.89
C VAL A 112 4.37 -21.52 29.94
N VAL A 113 4.03 -20.34 30.47
CA VAL A 113 3.64 -19.18 29.65
C VAL A 113 4.80 -18.74 28.74
N GLY A 114 6.03 -18.67 29.27
CA GLY A 114 7.22 -18.34 28.49
C GLY A 114 7.47 -19.32 27.34
N ILE A 115 7.31 -20.62 27.58
CA ILE A 115 7.41 -21.65 26.55
C ILE A 115 6.30 -21.48 25.49
N ILE A 116 5.05 -21.25 25.92
CA ILE A 116 3.93 -21.01 25.00
C ILE A 116 4.21 -19.78 24.11
N VAL A 117 4.65 -18.67 24.71
CA VAL A 117 5.01 -17.45 23.98
C VAL A 117 6.16 -17.71 23.00
N CYS A 118 7.21 -18.42 23.42
CA CYS A 118 8.31 -18.80 22.53
C CYS A 118 7.83 -19.68 21.37
N CYS A 119 6.94 -20.63 21.61
CA CYS A 119 6.34 -21.48 20.57
C CYS A 119 5.49 -20.66 19.60
N ILE A 120 4.67 -19.73 20.09
CA ILE A 120 3.87 -18.81 19.27
C ILE A 120 4.79 -17.94 18.42
N LEU A 121 5.81 -17.32 19.02
CA LEU A 121 6.79 -16.49 18.32
C LEU A 121 7.53 -17.30 17.25
N ALA A 122 7.99 -18.52 17.55
CA ALA A 122 8.62 -19.40 16.57
C ALA A 122 7.68 -19.76 15.42
N ALA A 123 6.40 -20.04 15.71
CA ALA A 123 5.39 -20.33 14.68
C ALA A 123 5.11 -19.09 13.79
N LEU A 124 4.98 -17.91 14.39
CA LEU A 124 4.80 -16.65 13.67
C LEU A 124 6.02 -16.31 12.81
N LEU A 125 7.23 -16.50 13.33
CA LEU A 125 8.48 -16.30 12.58
C LEU A 125 8.59 -17.29 11.42
N PHE A 126 8.27 -18.56 11.64
CA PHE A 126 8.23 -19.56 10.57
C PHE A 126 7.21 -19.19 9.49
N ALA A 127 6.03 -18.74 9.88
CA ALA A 127 5.01 -18.25 8.96
C ALA A 127 5.49 -17.01 8.17
N ALA A 128 6.16 -16.06 8.84
CA ALA A 128 6.71 -14.86 8.21
C ALA A 128 7.83 -15.18 7.19
N ILE A 129 8.67 -16.18 7.47
CA ILE A 129 9.73 -16.63 6.55
C ILE A 129 9.13 -17.34 5.33
N LYS A 130 8.05 -18.13 5.53
CA LYS A 130 7.35 -18.83 4.45
C LYS A 130 6.37 -17.97 3.66
N ALA A 131 6.06 -16.77 4.14
CA ALA A 131 5.06 -15.93 3.52
C ALA A 131 5.47 -15.53 2.10
N ASP A 132 4.70 -16.01 1.12
CA ASP A 132 4.84 -15.67 -0.29
C ASP A 132 4.19 -14.32 -0.59
N ILE A 133 5.00 -13.38 -1.07
CA ILE A 133 4.58 -12.00 -1.38
C ILE A 133 3.52 -11.99 -2.47
N SER A 134 3.64 -12.87 -3.47
CA SER A 134 2.72 -12.92 -4.62
C SER A 134 1.27 -13.21 -4.21
N LYS A 135 1.09 -13.78 -3.01
CA LYS A 135 -0.21 -14.19 -2.45
C LYS A 135 -0.75 -13.22 -1.39
N GLN A 136 0.03 -12.21 -1.01
CA GLN A 136 -0.37 -11.25 0.01
C GLN A 136 -1.24 -10.16 -0.61
N SER A 137 -2.47 -10.01 -0.09
CA SER A 137 -3.34 -8.90 -0.43
C SER A 137 -2.93 -7.63 0.32
N LEU A 138 -3.31 -6.48 -0.22
CA LEU A 138 -3.05 -5.17 0.38
C LEU A 138 -3.54 -5.07 1.84
N ALA A 139 -4.68 -5.70 2.15
CA ALA A 139 -5.20 -5.77 3.53
C ALA A 139 -4.27 -6.51 4.50
N ILE A 140 -3.59 -7.59 4.07
CA ILE A 140 -2.60 -8.28 4.93
C ILE A 140 -1.41 -7.36 5.18
N PHE A 141 -0.98 -6.60 4.18
CA PHE A 141 0.05 -5.58 4.34
C PHE A 141 -0.36 -4.50 5.35
N THR A 142 -1.60 -3.99 5.26
CA THR A 142 -2.13 -3.02 6.24
C THR A 142 -2.11 -3.56 7.65
N VAL A 143 -2.57 -4.79 7.86
CA VAL A 143 -2.59 -5.42 9.20
C VAL A 143 -1.18 -5.56 9.77
N ALA A 144 -0.22 -6.01 8.95
CA ALA A 144 1.17 -6.11 9.37
C ALA A 144 1.79 -4.72 9.68
N ALA A 145 1.48 -3.71 8.87
CA ALA A 145 1.96 -2.34 9.07
C ALA A 145 1.40 -1.72 10.36
N VAL A 146 0.07 -1.81 10.56
CA VAL A 146 -0.62 -1.30 11.76
C VAL A 146 -0.16 -2.05 13.01
N GLY A 147 0.05 -3.37 12.94
CA GLY A 147 0.64 -4.14 14.04
C GLY A 147 2.05 -3.66 14.41
N GLY A 148 2.88 -3.33 13.42
CA GLY A 148 4.20 -2.74 13.65
C GLY A 148 4.15 -1.32 14.23
N GLN A 149 3.18 -0.50 13.80
CA GLN A 149 2.93 0.83 14.39
C GLN A 149 2.49 0.71 15.85
N ALA A 150 1.61 -0.23 16.16
CA ALA A 150 1.17 -0.53 17.52
C ALA A 150 2.35 -0.89 18.43
N ALA A 151 3.23 -1.79 17.97
CA ALA A 151 4.41 -2.18 18.74
C ALA A 151 5.37 -1.01 18.99
N ASN A 152 5.54 -0.12 18.01
CA ASN A 152 6.32 1.11 18.20
C ASN A 152 5.65 2.06 19.20
N ALA A 153 4.32 2.17 19.17
CA ALA A 153 3.55 3.03 20.08
C ALA A 153 3.64 2.53 21.53
N ILE A 154 3.51 1.22 21.75
CA ILE A 154 3.66 0.59 23.07
C ILE A 154 5.09 0.80 23.59
N GLN A 155 6.11 0.64 22.75
CA GLN A 155 7.50 0.93 23.14
C GLN A 155 7.72 2.43 23.44
N ALA A 156 7.08 3.33 22.69
CA ALA A 156 7.13 4.76 22.99
C ALA A 156 6.44 5.09 24.33
N LEU A 157 5.33 4.44 24.66
CA LEU A 157 4.68 4.54 25.98
C LEU A 157 5.61 4.05 27.09
N SER A 158 6.33 2.94 26.88
CA SER A 158 7.33 2.45 27.83
C SER A 158 8.50 3.44 28.01
N ALA A 159 8.89 4.17 26.96
CA ALA A 159 9.87 5.26 27.07
C ALA A 159 9.30 6.48 27.83
N ILE A 160 8.03 6.84 27.62
CA ILE A 160 7.33 7.88 28.39
C ILE A 160 7.29 7.52 29.88
N GLN A 161 7.08 6.24 30.23
CA GLN A 161 7.07 5.79 31.63
C GLN A 161 8.41 6.07 32.35
N GLN A 162 9.53 6.20 31.61
CA GLN A 162 10.85 6.51 32.19
C GLN A 162 11.03 7.96 32.61
N ILE A 163 10.07 8.84 32.29
CA ILE A 163 10.07 10.22 32.79
C ILE A 163 10.01 10.16 34.32
N ASN A 164 10.86 10.94 34.98
CA ASN A 164 10.97 10.98 36.45
C ASN A 164 9.78 11.74 37.09
N VAL A 165 8.58 11.17 37.00
CA VAL A 165 7.34 11.63 37.62
C VAL A 165 6.67 10.49 38.40
N SER A 166 5.89 10.83 39.42
CA SER A 166 5.10 9.86 40.18
C SER A 166 3.81 9.53 39.41
N TRP A 167 3.72 8.33 38.85
CA TRP A 167 2.54 7.86 38.10
C TRP A 167 1.40 7.46 39.06
N PRO A 168 0.26 8.18 39.06
CA PRO A 168 -0.85 7.87 39.98
C PRO A 168 -1.67 6.66 39.51
N TYR A 169 -2.37 6.01 40.45
CA TYR A 169 -3.40 5.03 40.11
C TYR A 169 -4.61 5.73 39.43
N PRO A 170 -5.19 5.18 38.34
CA PRO A 170 -4.99 3.85 37.75
C PRO A 170 -4.04 3.80 36.53
N ILE A 171 -3.41 4.92 36.12
CA ILE A 171 -2.57 4.93 34.91
C ILE A 171 -1.31 4.10 35.08
N SER A 172 -0.73 4.04 36.29
CA SER A 172 0.40 3.16 36.59
C SER A 172 0.12 1.70 36.19
N SER A 173 -1.02 1.15 36.60
CA SER A 173 -1.42 -0.22 36.27
C SER A 173 -1.58 -0.47 34.76
N VAL A 174 -2.08 0.52 34.02
CA VAL A 174 -2.20 0.41 32.54
C VAL A 174 -0.81 0.41 31.88
N LEU A 175 0.11 1.24 32.37
CA LEU A 175 1.49 1.27 31.88
C LEU A 175 2.24 -0.03 32.21
N ASP A 176 1.98 -0.64 33.36
CA ASP A 176 2.57 -1.94 33.72
C ASP A 176 2.11 -3.07 32.78
N VAL A 177 0.84 -3.05 32.34
CA VAL A 177 0.35 -3.97 31.30
C VAL A 177 1.10 -3.75 29.97
N TYR A 178 1.40 -2.50 29.60
CA TYR A 178 2.20 -2.23 28.42
C TYR A 178 3.64 -2.71 28.56
N ALA A 179 4.26 -2.56 29.73
CA ALA A 179 5.60 -3.07 30.02
C ALA A 179 5.68 -4.60 29.83
N LEU A 180 4.62 -5.33 30.22
CA LEU A 180 4.51 -6.78 29.96
C LEU A 180 4.54 -7.12 28.46
N ILE A 181 3.86 -6.34 27.62
CA ILE A 181 3.84 -6.53 26.16
C ILE A 181 5.22 -6.24 25.53
N VAL A 182 6.02 -5.37 26.13
CA VAL A 182 7.40 -5.04 25.69
C VAL A 182 8.44 -6.05 26.22
N PHE A 183 7.98 -7.17 26.79
CA PHE A 183 8.82 -8.22 27.38
C PHE A 183 9.64 -7.71 28.58
N ASP A 184 9.02 -7.00 29.54
CA ASP A 184 9.66 -6.83 30.84
C ASP A 184 9.72 -8.19 31.57
N TYR A 185 10.92 -8.77 31.61
CA TYR A 185 11.20 -10.09 32.19
C TYR A 185 10.90 -10.20 33.69
N ARG A 186 10.67 -9.07 34.38
CA ARG A 186 10.24 -9.07 35.79
C ARG A 186 8.94 -9.84 36.01
N VAL A 187 8.02 -9.81 35.03
CA VAL A 187 6.76 -10.55 35.07
C VAL A 187 6.97 -12.08 35.00
N ILE A 188 8.03 -12.53 34.33
CA ILE A 188 8.35 -13.95 34.16
C ILE A 188 9.08 -14.51 35.39
N HIS A 189 9.40 -13.65 36.37
CA HIS A 189 10.11 -14.00 37.60
C HIS A 189 11.40 -14.79 37.33
N THR A 190 12.24 -14.29 36.41
CA THR A 190 13.51 -14.92 36.02
C THR A 190 14.47 -15.13 37.20
N SER A 191 14.35 -14.31 38.26
CA SER A 191 15.07 -14.50 39.52
C SER A 191 14.81 -15.86 40.19
N CYS A 192 13.62 -16.46 40.00
CA CYS A 192 13.33 -17.81 40.50
C CYS A 192 14.01 -18.92 39.69
N ILE A 193 14.40 -18.66 38.44
CA ILE A 193 15.10 -19.62 37.57
C ILE A 193 16.60 -19.57 37.87
N TRP A 194 17.17 -18.36 37.88
CA TRP A 194 18.62 -18.17 38.03
C TRP A 194 19.07 -18.02 39.49
N GLN A 195 18.14 -17.83 40.43
CA GLN A 195 18.39 -17.56 41.86
C GLN A 195 19.28 -16.34 42.12
N VAL A 196 19.39 -15.45 41.13
CA VAL A 196 20.16 -14.22 41.15
C VAL A 196 19.23 -13.08 40.76
N ASP A 197 19.13 -12.06 41.60
CA ASP A 197 18.51 -10.77 41.29
C ASP A 197 19.57 -9.69 41.45
N SER A 198 20.12 -9.22 40.34
CA SER A 198 21.13 -8.15 40.30
C SER A 198 20.89 -7.25 39.10
N SER A 199 21.32 -5.99 39.18
CA SER A 199 21.24 -5.04 38.07
C SER A 199 21.97 -5.55 36.83
N LEU A 200 23.13 -6.18 37.00
CA LEU A 200 23.85 -6.79 35.88
C LEU A 200 23.07 -7.92 35.20
N ALA A 201 22.44 -8.83 35.96
CA ALA A 201 21.66 -9.93 35.38
C ALA A 201 20.47 -9.40 34.56
N ARG A 202 19.70 -8.45 35.13
CA ARG A 202 18.57 -7.80 34.44
C ARG A 202 19.01 -7.08 33.16
N PHE A 203 20.19 -6.46 33.17
CA PHE A 203 20.76 -5.84 31.97
C PHE A 203 21.10 -6.87 30.89
N LEU A 204 21.80 -7.95 31.24
CA LEU A 204 22.19 -9.00 30.29
C LEU A 204 20.96 -9.70 29.68
N GLU A 205 19.92 -9.97 30.47
CA GLU A 205 18.66 -10.54 29.98
C GLU A 205 18.05 -9.68 28.87
N LYS A 206 17.94 -8.36 29.10
CA LYS A 206 17.43 -7.41 28.09
C LYS A 206 18.30 -7.39 26.83
N VAL A 207 19.62 -7.30 26.98
CA VAL A 207 20.57 -7.21 25.86
C VAL A 207 20.65 -8.50 25.03
N PHE A 208 20.51 -9.68 25.64
CA PHE A 208 20.58 -10.96 24.92
C PHE A 208 19.25 -11.40 24.29
N THR A 209 18.15 -10.69 24.55
CA THR A 209 16.83 -10.93 23.92
C THR A 209 16.93 -11.10 22.41
N TYR A 210 17.54 -10.13 21.71
CA TYR A 210 17.64 -10.14 20.25
C TYR A 210 18.59 -11.24 19.74
N PRO A 211 19.81 -11.41 20.27
CA PRO A 211 20.68 -12.53 19.91
C PRO A 211 20.00 -13.90 20.02
N ILE A 212 19.21 -14.14 21.08
CA ILE A 212 18.44 -15.38 21.25
C ILE A 212 17.38 -15.51 20.15
N ALA A 213 16.62 -14.46 19.87
CA ALA A 213 15.61 -14.49 18.81
C ALA A 213 16.23 -14.71 17.41
N ALA A 214 17.38 -14.09 17.14
CA ALA A 214 18.14 -14.29 15.90
C ALA A 214 18.66 -15.74 15.79
N LEU A 215 19.16 -16.31 16.89
CA LEU A 215 19.60 -17.69 16.95
C LEU A 215 18.44 -18.66 16.69
N MET A 216 17.24 -18.38 17.20
CA MET A 216 16.04 -19.17 16.94
C MET A 216 15.66 -19.19 15.46
N ILE A 217 15.80 -18.06 14.74
CA ILE A 217 15.59 -18.03 13.29
C ILE A 217 16.69 -18.83 12.57
N ALA A 218 17.95 -18.67 12.96
CA ALA A 218 19.06 -19.41 12.37
C ALA A 218 18.89 -20.94 12.57
N LEU A 219 18.47 -21.36 13.76
CA LEU A 219 18.14 -22.74 14.08
C LEU A 219 16.96 -23.25 13.24
N THR A 220 15.92 -22.43 13.05
CA THR A 220 14.79 -22.78 12.19
C THR A 220 15.23 -23.02 10.74
N VAL A 221 16.11 -22.16 10.20
CA VAL A 221 16.69 -22.35 8.87
C VAL A 221 17.56 -23.62 8.83
N PHE A 222 18.37 -23.85 9.84
CA PHE A 222 19.22 -25.05 9.93
C PHE A 222 18.39 -26.34 9.97
N ILE A 223 17.39 -26.42 10.85
CA ILE A 223 16.45 -27.55 10.95
C ILE A 223 15.71 -27.75 9.62
N SER A 224 15.28 -26.66 8.97
CA SER A 224 14.60 -26.76 7.66
C SER A 224 15.48 -27.43 6.59
N ARG A 225 16.80 -27.21 6.64
CA ARG A 225 17.76 -27.89 5.76
C ARG A 225 17.94 -29.36 6.11
N LEU A 226 17.98 -29.69 7.41
CA LEU A 226 18.03 -31.09 7.86
C LEU A 226 16.80 -31.89 7.41
N VAL A 227 15.61 -31.26 7.45
CA VAL A 227 14.34 -31.87 7.01
C VAL A 227 14.15 -31.80 5.48
N LYS A 228 15.18 -31.41 4.72
CA LYS A 228 15.16 -31.29 3.24
C LYS A 228 14.04 -30.39 2.70
N ARG A 229 13.64 -29.38 3.48
CA ARG A 229 12.67 -28.35 3.10
C ARG A 229 13.32 -26.97 3.27
N PRO A 230 14.33 -26.63 2.45
CA PRO A 230 15.17 -25.45 2.68
C PRO A 230 14.34 -24.17 2.62
N LEU A 231 14.47 -23.34 3.64
CA LEU A 231 13.93 -21.97 3.64
C LEU A 231 14.90 -21.01 2.94
N SER A 232 14.35 -20.01 2.26
CA SER A 232 15.13 -18.94 1.62
C SER A 232 15.91 -18.14 2.67
N LEU A 233 17.22 -18.03 2.46
CA LEU A 233 18.09 -17.23 3.32
C LEU A 233 17.68 -15.74 3.32
N ASN A 234 17.24 -15.21 2.17
CA ASN A 234 16.80 -13.82 2.08
C ASN A 234 15.52 -13.58 2.90
N SER A 235 14.58 -14.54 2.90
CA SER A 235 13.37 -14.46 3.74
C SER A 235 13.70 -14.53 5.24
N ALA A 236 14.68 -15.35 5.63
CA ALA A 236 15.16 -15.43 7.01
C ALA A 236 15.88 -14.16 7.47
N LEU A 237 16.70 -13.56 6.60
CA LEU A 237 17.34 -12.27 6.86
C LEU A 237 16.30 -11.14 6.96
N ASN A 238 15.26 -11.17 6.13
CA ASN A 238 14.13 -10.25 6.25
C ASN A 238 13.39 -10.39 7.59
N ALA A 239 13.13 -11.63 8.03
CA ALA A 239 12.50 -11.88 9.33
C ALA A 239 13.38 -11.38 10.49
N ASN A 240 14.69 -11.60 10.42
CA ASN A 240 15.65 -11.04 11.38
C ASN A 240 15.65 -9.51 11.39
N GLY A 241 15.65 -8.88 10.21
CA GLY A 241 15.56 -7.43 10.08
C GLY A 241 14.26 -6.87 10.64
N MET A 242 13.13 -7.57 10.46
CA MET A 242 11.86 -7.20 11.07
C MET A 242 11.93 -7.23 12.60
N LEU A 243 12.51 -8.28 13.19
CA LEU A 243 12.71 -8.36 14.64
C LEU A 243 13.62 -7.25 15.15
N LEU A 244 14.72 -6.98 14.43
CA LEU A 244 15.66 -5.94 14.77
C LEU A 244 15.00 -4.56 14.73
N PHE A 245 14.16 -4.29 13.72
CA PHE A 245 13.38 -3.05 13.63
C PHE A 245 12.31 -2.97 14.74
N LEU A 246 11.70 -4.10 15.09
CA LEU A 246 10.70 -4.22 16.15
C LEU A 246 11.29 -3.93 17.54
N PHE A 247 12.45 -4.50 17.87
CA PHE A 247 13.08 -4.34 19.19
C PHE A 247 13.96 -3.10 19.33
N TYR A 248 14.05 -2.27 18.31
CA TYR A 248 15.04 -1.20 18.26
C TYR A 248 14.92 -0.20 19.41
N ILE A 249 13.70 0.25 19.76
CA ILE A 249 13.49 1.18 20.89
C ILE A 249 13.88 0.49 22.20
N THR A 250 13.36 -0.72 22.45
CA THR A 250 13.66 -1.48 23.67
C THR A 250 15.16 -1.73 23.87
N LEU A 251 15.88 -2.16 22.82
CA LEU A 251 17.32 -2.42 22.90
C LEU A 251 18.10 -1.12 23.10
N THR A 252 17.73 -0.06 22.40
CA THR A 252 18.35 1.26 22.55
C THR A 252 18.16 1.79 23.96
N LEU A 253 16.94 1.72 24.50
CA LEU A 253 16.64 2.13 25.87
C LEU A 253 17.43 1.28 26.88
N ALA A 254 17.44 -0.05 26.73
CA ALA A 254 18.15 -0.95 27.64
C ALA A 254 19.65 -0.64 27.79
N VAL A 255 20.33 -0.28 26.68
CA VAL A 255 21.76 0.09 26.73
C VAL A 255 21.99 1.52 27.21
N LEU A 256 20.99 2.39 27.13
CA LEU A 256 21.07 3.78 27.60
C LEU A 256 20.68 3.95 29.07
N LEU A 257 19.79 3.11 29.62
CA LEU A 257 19.31 3.20 31.02
C LEU A 257 20.42 3.27 32.08
N PRO A 258 21.57 2.57 31.96
CA PRO A 258 22.69 2.74 32.88
C PRO A 258 23.24 4.16 33.02
N PHE A 259 22.99 5.03 32.04
CA PHE A 259 23.37 6.45 32.08
C PHE A 259 22.27 7.35 32.67
N GLN A 260 21.07 6.82 32.96
CA GLN A 260 19.96 7.58 33.52
C GLN A 260 20.13 7.76 35.04
N CYS A 261 21.06 8.64 35.41
CA CYS A 261 21.45 8.91 36.79
C CYS A 261 20.72 10.13 37.35
N ALA A 262 20.04 9.98 38.49
CA ALA A 262 19.36 11.05 39.20
C ALA A 262 20.14 11.47 40.46
N PRO A 263 20.14 12.77 40.84
CA PRO A 263 20.83 13.23 42.04
C PRO A 263 20.17 12.68 43.32
N THR A 264 20.99 12.31 44.31
CA THR A 264 20.50 11.81 45.60
C THR A 264 19.94 12.94 46.48
N PRO A 265 18.96 12.68 47.38
CA PRO A 265 18.33 13.69 48.22
C PRO A 265 19.29 14.49 49.12
N ASN A 266 20.35 13.86 49.61
CA ASN A 266 21.37 14.49 50.46
C ASN A 266 22.41 15.32 49.67
N GLY A 267 22.36 15.28 48.33
CA GLY A 267 23.29 15.96 47.44
C GLY A 267 24.70 15.34 47.41
N GLY A 268 25.40 15.51 46.27
CA GLY A 268 26.81 15.14 46.12
C GLY A 268 27.08 13.79 45.44
N LYS A 269 26.07 12.92 45.31
CA LYS A 269 26.14 11.68 44.51
C LYS A 269 24.93 11.60 43.57
N SER A 270 25.01 10.69 42.61
CA SER A 270 23.88 10.29 41.78
C SER A 270 23.75 8.77 41.76
N SER A 271 22.52 8.28 41.66
CA SER A 271 22.20 6.86 41.56
C SER A 271 21.38 6.61 40.31
N MET A 272 21.44 5.38 39.78
CA MET A 272 20.63 5.02 38.62
C MET A 272 19.14 5.06 38.98
N LEU A 273 18.31 5.65 38.12
CA LEU A 273 16.87 5.79 38.39
C LEU A 273 16.15 4.43 38.43
N SER A 274 16.52 3.54 37.50
CA SER A 274 15.92 2.21 37.37
C SER A 274 16.36 1.24 38.46
N ASP A 275 17.58 1.41 39.02
CA ASP A 275 18.10 0.65 40.16
C ASP A 275 18.84 1.56 41.15
N PRO A 276 18.13 2.20 42.12
CA PRO A 276 18.71 3.22 43.00
C PRO A 276 19.84 2.73 43.92
N GLY A 277 19.99 1.42 44.11
CA GLY A 277 21.12 0.84 44.85
C GLY A 277 22.46 0.97 44.13
N VAL A 278 22.46 1.28 42.83
CA VAL A 278 23.66 1.41 42.01
C VAL A 278 24.08 2.89 41.95
N ILE A 279 25.16 3.23 42.66
CA ILE A 279 25.72 4.60 42.66
C ILE A 279 26.50 4.83 41.37
N CYS A 280 26.12 5.87 40.64
CA CYS A 280 26.69 6.20 39.34
C CYS A 280 28.16 6.64 39.45
N PHE A 281 29.01 6.07 38.60
CA PHE A 281 30.45 6.32 38.48
C PHE A 281 31.30 6.08 39.75
N GLU A 282 30.70 5.57 40.84
CA GLU A 282 31.41 5.19 42.06
C GLU A 282 31.40 3.67 42.29
N SER A 283 30.29 2.99 42.02
CA SER A 283 30.18 1.54 42.27
C SER A 283 30.81 0.70 41.16
N ASP A 284 31.50 -0.38 41.54
CA ASP A 284 32.08 -1.35 40.60
C ASP A 284 31.03 -1.94 39.65
N GLU A 285 29.80 -2.13 40.15
CA GLU A 285 28.68 -2.61 39.36
C GLU A 285 28.28 -1.61 38.27
N HIS A 286 28.21 -0.31 38.59
CA HIS A 286 27.93 0.73 37.59
C HIS A 286 29.01 0.79 36.52
N VAL A 287 30.29 0.69 36.89
CA VAL A 287 31.40 0.70 35.92
C VAL A 287 31.27 -0.48 34.93
N ARG A 288 30.93 -1.68 35.42
CA ARG A 288 30.67 -2.85 34.56
C ARG A 288 29.49 -2.62 33.62
N LEU A 289 28.38 -2.08 34.14
CA LEU A 289 27.22 -1.72 33.34
C LEU A 289 27.56 -0.71 32.25
N VAL A 290 28.32 0.34 32.57
CA VAL A 290 28.76 1.37 31.62
C VAL A 290 29.63 0.77 30.50
N ILE A 291 30.60 -0.09 30.83
CA ILE A 291 31.44 -0.75 29.82
C ILE A 291 30.59 -1.57 28.84
N LEU A 292 29.67 -2.39 29.38
CA LEU A 292 28.77 -3.20 28.56
C LEU A 292 27.79 -2.34 27.76
N SER A 293 27.31 -1.24 28.33
CA SER A 293 26.46 -0.26 27.63
C SER A 293 27.18 0.43 26.48
N VAL A 294 28.46 0.78 26.62
CA VAL A 294 29.23 1.36 25.50
C VAL A 294 29.32 0.39 24.33
N ILE A 295 29.60 -0.89 24.61
CA ILE A 295 29.59 -1.95 23.59
C ILE A 295 28.19 -2.09 22.99
N GLY A 296 27.16 -2.11 23.83
CA GLY A 296 25.76 -2.19 23.43
C GLY A 296 25.32 -1.02 22.55
N ILE A 297 25.74 0.21 22.84
CA ILE A 297 25.46 1.42 22.04
C ILE A 297 26.12 1.30 20.67
N ALA A 298 27.37 0.86 20.62
CA ALA A 298 28.09 0.67 19.36
C ALA A 298 27.42 -0.40 18.46
N VAL A 299 26.95 -1.50 19.06
CA VAL A 299 26.32 -2.62 18.33
C VAL A 299 24.89 -2.30 17.92
N TYR A 300 24.06 -1.83 18.86
CA TYR A 300 22.62 -1.65 18.65
C TYR A 300 22.30 -0.29 18.03
N PRO A 301 22.09 0.82 18.76
CA PRO A 301 21.62 2.05 18.15
C PRO A 301 22.56 2.58 17.06
N VAL A 302 23.88 2.60 17.27
CA VAL A 302 24.82 3.17 16.29
C VAL A 302 25.04 2.21 15.13
N GLY A 303 25.41 0.96 15.40
CA GLY A 303 25.71 -0.03 14.37
C GLY A 303 24.52 -0.34 13.47
N ILE A 304 23.33 -0.52 14.05
CA ILE A 304 22.09 -0.74 13.29
C ILE A 304 21.73 0.48 12.47
N ALA A 305 21.73 1.69 13.06
CA ALA A 305 21.39 2.90 12.32
C ALA A 305 22.34 3.15 11.17
N ALA A 306 23.66 3.02 11.41
CA ALA A 306 24.66 3.16 10.37
C ALA A 306 24.44 2.16 9.22
N TRP A 307 24.18 0.89 9.55
CA TRP A 307 23.91 -0.14 8.56
C TRP A 307 22.65 0.16 7.73
N LEU A 308 21.52 0.48 8.38
CA LEU A 308 20.25 0.70 7.68
C LEU A 308 20.25 2.02 6.89
N VAL A 309 20.90 3.06 7.38
CA VAL A 309 21.11 4.30 6.63
C VAL A 309 21.99 4.04 5.40
N TRP A 310 23.09 3.29 5.56
CA TRP A 310 23.94 2.92 4.43
C TRP A 310 23.19 2.12 3.36
N VAL A 311 22.39 1.13 3.75
CA VAL A 311 21.54 0.36 2.81
C VAL A 311 20.52 1.27 2.12
N THR A 312 19.92 2.21 2.84
CA THR A 312 18.94 3.16 2.29
C THR A 312 19.58 4.09 1.26
N LEU A 313 20.75 4.65 1.56
CA LEU A 313 21.47 5.54 0.63
C LEU A 313 22.02 4.77 -0.58
N SER A 314 22.38 3.50 -0.39
CA SER A 314 22.89 2.63 -1.46
C SER A 314 21.77 2.05 -2.33
N PHE A 315 20.50 2.21 -1.94
CA PHE A 315 19.35 1.57 -2.58
C PHE A 315 19.27 1.80 -4.10
N PRO A 316 19.42 3.03 -4.63
CA PRO A 316 19.38 3.25 -6.09
C PRO A 316 20.46 2.47 -6.84
N ASN A 317 21.68 2.46 -6.30
CA ASN A 317 22.83 1.75 -6.89
C ASN A 317 22.71 0.22 -6.76
N LEU A 318 22.10 -0.26 -5.68
CA LEU A 318 21.85 -1.68 -5.47
C LEU A 318 20.80 -2.21 -6.45
N ILE A 319 19.80 -1.41 -6.80
CA ILE A 319 18.79 -1.79 -7.79
C ILE A 319 19.38 -1.85 -9.19
N SER A 320 20.19 -0.86 -9.59
CA SER A 320 20.79 -0.83 -10.94
C SER A 320 21.83 -1.93 -11.18
N SER A 321 22.36 -2.56 -10.12
CA SER A 321 23.38 -3.61 -10.21
C SER A 321 22.90 -4.99 -10.72
N GLY A 322 21.62 -5.14 -11.09
CA GLY A 322 21.04 -6.44 -11.50
C GLY A 322 20.80 -7.43 -10.34
N ARG A 323 21.20 -7.09 -9.11
CA ARG A 323 20.91 -7.85 -7.88
C ARG A 323 19.71 -7.31 -7.10
N GLY A 324 18.99 -6.33 -7.65
CA GLY A 324 17.93 -5.58 -6.98
C GLY A 324 16.84 -6.44 -6.34
N ILE A 325 16.40 -7.51 -7.02
CA ILE A 325 15.34 -8.40 -6.52
C ILE A 325 15.76 -9.12 -5.22
N GLN A 326 16.99 -9.63 -5.15
CA GLN A 326 17.49 -10.34 -3.96
C GLN A 326 17.65 -9.38 -2.78
N VAL A 327 18.14 -8.16 -3.04
CA VAL A 327 18.27 -7.09 -2.06
C VAL A 327 16.89 -6.71 -1.51
N LEU A 328 15.89 -6.56 -2.37
CA LEU A 328 14.55 -6.20 -1.95
C LEU A 328 13.88 -7.27 -1.10
N GLN A 329 14.05 -8.56 -1.45
CA GLN A 329 13.55 -9.66 -0.62
C GLN A 329 14.20 -9.67 0.77
N ARG A 330 15.52 -9.41 0.84
CA ARG A 330 16.28 -9.37 2.10
C ARG A 330 15.90 -8.19 2.98
N TYR A 331 15.73 -7.01 2.39
CA TYR A 331 15.44 -5.75 3.08
C TYR A 331 13.96 -5.35 2.98
N ARG A 332 13.06 -6.30 2.72
CA ARG A 332 11.61 -6.02 2.62
C ARG A 332 11.06 -5.42 3.91
N PHE A 333 11.61 -5.77 5.07
CA PHE A 333 11.25 -5.16 6.35
C PHE A 333 11.54 -3.65 6.36
N LEU A 334 12.52 -3.17 5.61
CA LEU A 334 12.88 -1.76 5.53
C LEU A 334 12.04 -1.04 4.47
N PHE A 335 11.99 -1.57 3.24
CA PHE A 335 11.39 -0.88 2.08
C PHE A 335 9.94 -1.28 1.78
N GLY A 336 9.57 -2.55 2.00
CA GLY A 336 8.30 -3.13 1.54
C GLY A 336 7.05 -2.62 2.25
N ARG A 337 7.19 -1.82 3.32
CA ARG A 337 6.08 -1.20 4.07
C ARG A 337 5.66 0.15 3.50
N TYR A 338 6.52 0.77 2.71
CA TYR A 338 6.34 2.13 2.20
C TYR A 338 6.10 2.11 0.68
N LYS A 339 5.54 3.21 0.17
CA LYS A 339 5.43 3.47 -1.26
C LYS A 339 6.84 3.53 -1.87
N PRO A 340 7.05 3.08 -3.11
CA PRO A 340 8.37 3.11 -3.76
C PRO A 340 9.02 4.50 -3.75
N GLU A 341 8.22 5.56 -3.92
CA GLU A 341 8.66 6.97 -3.89
C GLU A 341 9.20 7.42 -2.51
N CYS A 342 8.75 6.77 -1.44
CA CYS A 342 9.10 7.08 -0.05
C CYS A 342 10.01 6.01 0.58
N TYR A 343 10.84 5.32 -0.22
CA TYR A 343 11.69 4.22 0.25
C TYR A 343 12.61 4.59 1.44
N TYR A 344 13.00 5.86 1.56
CA TYR A 344 13.88 6.37 2.62
C TYR A 344 13.18 6.53 3.98
N PHE A 345 11.84 6.41 4.03
CA PHE A 345 11.06 6.66 5.24
C PHE A 345 11.34 5.64 6.36
N GLY A 346 11.81 4.44 6.02
CA GLY A 346 12.26 3.45 7.00
C GLY A 346 13.44 3.95 7.85
N ALA A 347 14.38 4.68 7.26
CA ALA A 347 15.51 5.29 7.98
C ALA A 347 15.06 6.47 8.86
N ILE A 348 14.11 7.29 8.39
CA ILE A 348 13.49 8.36 9.19
C ILE A 348 12.80 7.78 10.43
N THR A 349 12.04 6.70 10.24
CA THR A 349 11.36 5.98 11.32
C THR A 349 12.36 5.45 12.36
N LEU A 350 13.50 4.93 11.92
CA LEU A 350 14.56 4.46 12.80
C LEU A 350 15.21 5.61 13.60
N GLY A 351 15.49 6.74 12.94
CA GLY A 351 16.03 7.94 13.58
C GLY A 351 15.09 8.48 14.65
N ARG A 352 13.79 8.58 14.35
CA ARG A 352 12.73 8.89 15.33
C ARG A 352 12.78 7.93 16.53
N ASN A 353 12.80 6.63 16.27
CA ASN A 353 12.80 5.61 17.32
C ASN A 353 14.04 5.74 18.23
N ALA A 354 15.20 6.14 17.68
CA ALA A 354 16.41 6.41 18.45
C ALA A 354 16.23 7.64 19.37
N LEU A 355 15.64 8.72 18.85
CA LEU A 355 15.36 9.93 19.63
C LEU A 355 14.39 9.66 20.79
N VAL A 356 13.34 8.88 20.55
CA VAL A 356 12.37 8.46 21.58
C VAL A 356 13.05 7.73 22.74
N ALA A 357 14.05 6.88 22.47
CA ALA A 357 14.80 6.19 23.52
C ALA A 357 15.87 7.07 24.20
N LEU A 358 16.41 8.06 23.49
CA LEU A 358 17.50 8.92 23.97
C LEU A 358 17.02 10.00 24.93
N VAL A 359 15.84 10.60 24.67
CA VAL A 359 15.33 11.76 25.40
C VAL A 359 15.24 11.53 26.92
N PRO A 360 14.66 10.42 27.43
CA PRO A 360 14.52 10.21 28.88
C PRO A 360 15.84 10.05 29.63
N VAL A 361 16.90 9.67 28.92
CA VAL A 361 18.22 9.45 29.51
C VAL A 361 19.02 10.76 29.56
N VAL A 362 18.99 11.54 28.49
CA VAL A 362 19.74 12.80 28.40
C VAL A 362 19.14 13.90 29.28
N LEU A 363 17.81 13.91 29.46
CA LEU A 363 17.09 15.00 30.12
C LEU A 363 16.53 14.65 31.51
N VAL A 364 16.96 13.53 32.10
CA VAL A 364 16.48 13.00 33.39
C VAL A 364 16.49 14.04 34.53
N THR A 365 17.40 15.01 34.50
CA THR A 365 17.52 16.03 35.55
C THR A 365 16.54 17.20 35.39
N VAL A 366 15.88 17.33 34.23
CA VAL A 366 14.96 18.44 33.92
C VAL A 366 13.67 17.92 33.26
N PRO A 367 12.73 17.34 34.04
CA PRO A 367 11.53 16.68 33.50
C PRO A 367 10.65 17.58 32.61
N GLY A 368 10.59 18.88 32.89
CA GLY A 368 9.83 19.83 32.06
C GLY A 368 10.39 19.97 30.64
N LEU A 369 11.72 19.99 30.49
CA LEU A 369 12.37 20.05 29.19
C LEU A 369 12.31 18.69 28.48
N GLU A 370 12.36 17.59 29.24
CA GLU A 370 12.16 16.23 28.75
C GLU A 370 10.80 16.07 28.05
N ILE A 371 9.71 16.48 28.72
CA ILE A 371 8.34 16.44 28.15
C ILE A 371 8.24 17.30 26.89
N LEU A 372 8.82 18.52 26.89
CA LEU A 372 8.78 19.42 25.74
C LEU A 372 9.51 18.82 24.52
N ILE A 373 10.72 18.31 24.70
CA ILE A 373 11.54 17.75 23.60
C ILE A 373 10.93 16.43 23.10
N MET A 374 10.49 15.55 24.01
CA MET A 374 9.79 14.31 23.64
C MET A 374 8.49 14.62 22.86
N GLY A 375 7.76 15.65 23.28
CA GLY A 375 6.56 16.13 22.58
C GLY A 375 6.87 16.65 21.18
N GLY A 376 7.98 17.38 21.01
CA GLY A 376 8.46 17.81 19.70
C GLY A 376 8.80 16.63 18.78
N VAL A 377 9.48 15.59 19.29
CA VAL A 377 9.79 14.37 18.54
C VAL A 377 8.50 13.66 18.10
N MET A 378 7.54 13.48 19.01
CA MET A 378 6.26 12.83 18.70
C MET A 378 5.40 13.66 17.75
N LEU A 379 5.38 14.98 17.89
CA LEU A 379 4.67 15.87 16.97
C LEU A 379 5.26 15.81 15.56
N GLY A 380 6.60 15.86 15.42
CA GLY A 380 7.26 15.64 14.13
C GLY A 380 6.91 14.27 13.54
N SER A 381 6.72 13.27 14.39
CA SER A 381 6.31 11.91 14.02
C SER A 381 4.86 11.78 13.57
N ALA A 382 3.99 12.74 13.91
CA ALA A 382 2.65 12.84 13.36
C ALA A 382 2.62 13.70 12.08
N VAL A 383 3.37 14.81 12.06
CA VAL A 383 3.37 15.78 10.95
C VAL A 383 4.06 15.21 9.70
N LEU A 384 5.20 14.54 9.83
CA LEU A 384 5.95 14.01 8.68
C LEU A 384 5.13 12.97 7.89
N PRO A 385 4.54 11.92 8.50
CA PRO A 385 3.65 11.01 7.77
C PRO A 385 2.41 11.70 7.20
N ALA A 386 1.84 12.69 7.91
CA ALA A 386 0.68 13.44 7.42
C ALA A 386 0.99 14.25 6.15
N ARG A 387 2.25 14.67 5.94
CA ARG A 387 2.70 15.39 4.75
C ARG A 387 3.16 14.49 3.61
N LEU A 388 3.91 13.43 3.93
CA LEU A 388 4.54 12.57 2.93
C LEU A 388 3.69 11.36 2.53
N TRP A 389 2.71 10.98 3.36
CA TRP A 389 1.85 9.81 3.18
C TRP A 389 2.60 8.53 2.76
N PRO A 390 3.68 8.15 3.49
CA PRO A 390 4.70 7.23 3.00
C PRO A 390 4.25 5.77 2.97
N TRP A 391 3.21 5.39 3.71
CA TRP A 391 2.75 4.01 3.80
C TRP A 391 2.02 3.58 2.53
N ARG A 392 2.11 2.29 2.17
CA ARG A 392 1.44 1.75 0.98
C ARG A 392 -0.09 1.84 1.00
N THR A 393 -0.69 1.98 2.17
CA THR A 393 -2.15 1.97 2.33
C THR A 393 -2.58 3.15 3.18
N ASP A 394 -3.63 3.85 2.74
CA ASP A 394 -4.11 5.04 3.44
C ASP A 394 -4.52 4.76 4.89
N LEU A 395 -5.12 3.59 5.14
CA LEU A 395 -5.50 3.19 6.50
C LEU A 395 -4.27 3.13 7.42
N ALA A 396 -3.13 2.61 6.94
CA ALA A 396 -1.89 2.60 7.73
C ALA A 396 -1.32 4.01 7.93
N SER A 397 -1.42 4.90 6.94
CA SER A 397 -1.01 6.31 7.09
C SER A 397 -1.86 7.03 8.14
N ILE A 398 -3.19 6.88 8.07
CA ILE A 398 -4.14 7.47 9.03
C ILE A 398 -3.85 6.95 10.44
N CYS A 399 -3.61 5.65 10.60
CA CYS A 399 -3.27 5.06 11.89
C CYS A 399 -1.98 5.61 12.48
N ASP A 400 -0.91 5.73 11.70
CA ASP A 400 0.37 6.27 12.19
C ASP A 400 0.19 7.70 12.73
N VAL A 401 -0.49 8.56 11.95
CA VAL A 401 -0.77 9.94 12.35
C VAL A 401 -1.65 9.98 13.60
N ALA A 402 -2.72 9.19 13.66
CA ALA A 402 -3.63 9.15 14.80
C ALA A 402 -2.92 8.67 16.08
N ILE A 403 -2.15 7.58 15.99
CA ILE A 403 -1.40 7.01 17.12
C ILE A 403 -0.44 8.06 17.70
N TYR A 404 0.40 8.69 16.88
CA TYR A 404 1.35 9.68 17.38
C TYR A 404 0.67 10.95 17.88
N SER A 405 -0.46 11.35 17.29
CA SER A 405 -1.27 12.47 17.81
C SER A 405 -1.82 12.17 19.20
N ILE A 406 -2.33 10.95 19.44
CA ILE A 406 -2.79 10.49 20.75
C ILE A 406 -1.63 10.48 21.77
N LEU A 407 -0.45 9.97 21.37
CA LEU A 407 0.73 9.95 22.24
C LEU A 407 1.20 11.36 22.62
N VAL A 408 1.14 12.34 21.71
CA VAL A 408 1.42 13.75 22.04
C VAL A 408 0.47 14.27 23.11
N VAL A 409 -0.85 14.03 22.96
CA VAL A 409 -1.85 14.48 23.94
C VAL A 409 -1.64 13.80 25.30
N LEU A 410 -1.35 12.49 25.30
CA LEU A 410 -1.04 11.75 26.52
C LEU A 410 0.21 12.31 27.21
N LEU A 411 1.26 12.61 26.46
CA LEU A 411 2.48 13.19 26.99
C LEU A 411 2.23 14.58 27.59
N LEU A 412 1.44 15.44 26.93
CA LEU A 412 1.07 16.74 27.50
C LEU A 412 0.28 16.61 28.81
N ALA A 413 -0.53 15.55 28.95
CA ALA A 413 -1.26 15.25 30.18
C ALA A 413 -0.33 14.87 31.37
N THR A 414 0.95 14.56 31.12
CA THR A 414 1.95 14.31 32.18
C THR A 414 2.46 15.61 32.84
N GLY A 415 2.33 16.76 32.17
CA GLY A 415 2.86 18.04 32.67
C GLY A 415 2.42 18.41 34.09
N PRO A 416 1.11 18.32 34.42
CA PRO A 416 0.62 18.56 35.78
C PRO A 416 1.18 17.59 36.86
N LEU A 417 1.76 16.45 36.49
CA LEU A 417 2.34 15.48 37.42
C LEU A 417 3.74 15.87 37.92
N ILE A 418 4.39 16.86 37.28
CA ILE A 418 5.71 17.35 37.72
C ILE A 418 5.62 18.10 39.05
N THR A 419 4.53 18.85 39.25
CA THR A 419 4.23 19.56 40.49
C THR A 419 2.89 19.04 41.02
N PRO A 420 2.87 17.87 41.67
CA PRO A 420 1.63 17.29 42.15
C PRO A 420 0.98 18.25 43.16
N ASN A 421 -0.20 18.77 42.81
CA ASN A 421 -1.07 19.42 43.78
C ASN A 421 -1.71 18.31 44.64
N GLU A 422 -1.83 18.52 45.95
CA GLU A 422 -2.48 17.59 46.91
C GLU A 422 -4.00 17.37 46.65
N SER A 423 -4.53 17.78 45.49
CA SER A 423 -5.95 17.56 45.15
C SER A 423 -6.16 16.15 44.60
N ASP A 424 -6.95 15.32 45.29
CA ASP A 424 -7.41 13.97 44.89
C ASP A 424 -8.34 13.95 43.65
N ASN A 425 -7.95 14.60 42.54
CA ASN A 425 -8.74 14.66 41.32
C ASN A 425 -8.44 13.48 40.40
N LEU A 426 -9.25 12.42 40.49
CA LEU A 426 -9.14 11.19 39.67
C LEU A 426 -9.38 11.41 38.16
N VAL A 427 -9.88 12.58 37.75
CA VAL A 427 -10.23 12.89 36.35
C VAL A 427 -9.03 12.82 35.41
N LEU A 428 -7.89 13.40 35.79
CA LEU A 428 -6.69 13.43 34.95
C LEU A 428 -6.10 12.02 34.74
N PRO A 429 -5.88 11.20 35.80
CA PRO A 429 -5.47 9.81 35.63
C PRO A 429 -6.43 8.97 34.76
N ILE A 430 -7.75 9.13 34.91
CA ILE A 430 -8.74 8.43 34.06
C ILE A 430 -8.60 8.86 32.60
N LEU A 431 -8.45 10.16 32.32
CA LEU A 431 -8.26 10.66 30.96
C LEU A 431 -6.99 10.07 30.32
N MET A 432 -5.89 9.98 31.09
CA MET A 432 -4.65 9.33 30.63
C MET A 432 -4.88 7.85 30.30
N CYS A 433 -5.64 7.12 31.11
CA CYS A 433 -5.99 5.72 30.80
C CYS A 433 -6.80 5.61 29.50
N VAL A 434 -7.79 6.48 29.30
CA VAL A 434 -8.60 6.50 28.06
C VAL A 434 -7.72 6.76 26.85
N LEU A 435 -6.81 7.73 26.92
CA LEU A 435 -5.87 8.03 25.84
C LEU A 435 -4.91 6.86 25.58
N ALA A 436 -4.35 6.25 26.62
CA ALA A 436 -3.47 5.11 26.48
C ALA A 436 -4.19 3.90 25.84
N LEU A 437 -5.41 3.58 26.28
CA LEU A 437 -6.23 2.48 25.71
C LEU A 437 -6.73 2.78 24.29
N SER A 438 -6.90 4.06 23.94
CA SER A 438 -7.34 4.47 22.60
C SER A 438 -6.34 4.08 21.51
N VAL A 439 -5.05 3.93 21.84
CA VAL A 439 -4.02 3.40 20.92
C VAL A 439 -4.35 1.97 20.50
N ILE A 440 -4.69 1.10 21.47
CA ILE A 440 -5.11 -0.28 21.18
C ILE A 440 -6.41 -0.28 20.39
N PHE A 441 -7.37 0.56 20.78
CA PHE A 441 -8.65 0.65 20.09
C PHE A 441 -8.47 1.04 18.62
N ALA A 442 -7.63 2.03 18.31
CA ALA A 442 -7.34 2.45 16.94
C ALA A 442 -6.78 1.29 16.08
N VAL A 443 -5.89 0.48 16.66
CA VAL A 443 -5.30 -0.71 16.02
C VAL A 443 -6.35 -1.78 15.74
N VAL A 444 -7.24 -2.05 16.71
CA VAL A 444 -8.33 -3.03 16.57
C VAL A 444 -9.32 -2.59 15.49
N VAL A 445 -9.72 -1.32 15.49
CA VAL A 445 -10.63 -0.76 14.49
C VAL A 445 -10.01 -0.85 13.09
N ALA A 446 -8.76 -0.41 12.92
CA ALA A 446 -8.08 -0.46 11.63
C ALA A 446 -7.90 -1.90 11.12
N THR A 447 -7.51 -2.83 11.98
CA THR A 447 -7.40 -4.25 11.63
C THR A 447 -8.76 -4.82 11.22
N THR A 448 -9.82 -4.48 11.94
CA THR A 448 -11.19 -4.91 11.64
C THR A 448 -11.65 -4.35 10.29
N ILE A 449 -11.45 -3.05 10.04
CA ILE A 449 -11.75 -2.41 8.75
C ILE A 449 -10.99 -3.09 7.62
N ALA A 450 -9.68 -3.32 7.77
CA ALA A 450 -8.86 -3.98 6.74
C ALA A 450 -9.37 -5.40 6.43
N MET A 451 -9.76 -6.16 7.45
CA MET A 451 -10.30 -7.51 7.26
C MET A 451 -11.70 -7.50 6.63
N LEU A 452 -12.57 -6.56 7.03
CA LEU A 452 -13.89 -6.39 6.42
C LEU A 452 -13.77 -5.95 4.96
N GLN A 453 -12.87 -5.02 4.65
CA GLN A 453 -12.57 -4.61 3.28
C GLN A 453 -12.06 -5.79 2.45
N ARG A 454 -11.12 -6.58 2.98
CA ARG A 454 -10.65 -7.81 2.33
C ARG A 454 -11.79 -8.77 2.03
N HIS A 455 -12.72 -8.95 2.95
CA HIS A 455 -13.86 -9.83 2.75
C HIS A 455 -14.85 -9.26 1.72
N ARG A 456 -15.08 -7.95 1.73
CA ARG A 456 -16.03 -7.28 0.83
C ARG A 456 -15.53 -7.19 -0.61
N GLN A 457 -14.24 -6.92 -0.81
CA GLN A 457 -13.63 -6.79 -2.14
C GLN A 457 -13.33 -8.13 -2.80
N ARG A 458 -13.45 -9.24 -2.06
CA ARG A 458 -13.23 -10.57 -2.62
C ARG A 458 -14.22 -10.84 -3.76
N ASN A 459 -13.67 -11.20 -4.91
CA ASN A 459 -14.44 -11.58 -6.09
C ASN A 459 -15.41 -10.48 -6.59
N LEU A 460 -15.04 -9.21 -6.40
CA LEU A 460 -15.78 -8.05 -6.93
C LEU A 460 -16.02 -8.16 -8.44
N TYR A 461 -15.04 -8.70 -9.18
CA TYR A 461 -15.10 -8.86 -10.62
C TYR A 461 -15.26 -10.33 -11.02
N GLY A 462 -16.18 -10.58 -11.96
CA GLY A 462 -16.37 -11.90 -12.56
C GLY A 462 -15.16 -12.35 -13.38
N ALA A 463 -14.57 -11.42 -14.14
CA ALA A 463 -13.29 -11.66 -14.79
C ALA A 463 -12.47 -10.38 -14.95
N PHE A 464 -11.16 -10.56 -15.10
CA PHE A 464 -10.18 -9.53 -15.43
C PHE A 464 -9.74 -9.68 -16.89
N LEU A 465 -9.68 -8.58 -17.65
CA LEU A 465 -9.25 -8.59 -19.06
C LEU A 465 -7.76 -8.23 -19.19
N CYS A 466 -6.89 -9.25 -19.21
CA CYS A 466 -5.46 -9.10 -19.49
C CYS A 466 -5.24 -8.94 -20.99
N HIS A 467 -4.69 -7.79 -21.41
CA HIS A 467 -4.55 -7.47 -22.84
C HIS A 467 -3.44 -6.44 -23.15
N HIS A 468 -2.95 -6.46 -24.39
CA HIS A 468 -2.02 -5.45 -24.87
C HIS A 468 -2.75 -4.14 -25.22
N LYS A 469 -2.32 -3.00 -24.66
CA LYS A 469 -2.98 -1.68 -24.83
C LYS A 469 -3.24 -1.30 -26.29
N GLY A 470 -2.24 -1.51 -27.16
CA GLY A 470 -2.36 -1.19 -28.59
C GLY A 470 -2.75 -2.36 -29.48
N GLY A 471 -2.74 -3.59 -28.96
CA GLY A 471 -2.94 -4.80 -29.76
C GLY A 471 -4.34 -5.40 -29.60
N ALA A 472 -4.98 -5.15 -28.46
CA ALA A 472 -6.30 -5.68 -28.11
C ALA A 472 -7.09 -4.74 -27.17
N GLY A 473 -6.75 -3.46 -27.10
CA GLY A 473 -7.38 -2.51 -26.17
C GLY A 473 -8.86 -2.30 -26.51
N VAL A 474 -9.16 -2.11 -27.78
CA VAL A 474 -10.54 -1.94 -28.26
C VAL A 474 -11.28 -3.28 -28.29
N LEU A 475 -10.60 -4.37 -28.63
CA LEU A 475 -11.16 -5.72 -28.53
C LEU A 475 -11.56 -6.08 -27.08
N ALA A 476 -10.73 -5.75 -26.08
CA ALA A 476 -11.06 -5.96 -24.67
C ALA A 476 -12.34 -5.19 -24.28
N ARG A 477 -12.48 -3.94 -24.73
CA ARG A 477 -13.72 -3.16 -24.56
C ARG A 477 -14.91 -3.82 -25.24
N PHE A 478 -14.77 -4.29 -26.47
CA PHE A 478 -15.83 -5.01 -27.17
C PHE A 478 -16.29 -6.23 -26.35
N ILE A 479 -15.37 -7.07 -25.87
CA ILE A 479 -15.67 -8.23 -25.02
C ILE A 479 -16.40 -7.79 -23.75
N LYS A 480 -15.92 -6.75 -23.05
CA LYS A 480 -16.59 -6.21 -21.85
C LYS A 480 -18.03 -5.79 -22.13
N MET A 481 -18.25 -5.02 -23.21
CA MET A 481 -19.58 -4.54 -23.59
C MET A 481 -20.52 -5.69 -24.00
N ALA A 482 -20.01 -6.66 -24.78
CA ALA A 482 -20.79 -7.81 -25.21
C ALA A 482 -21.10 -8.77 -24.04
N ALA A 483 -20.18 -8.94 -23.09
CA ALA A 483 -20.39 -9.76 -21.90
C ALA A 483 -21.44 -9.14 -20.96
N ALA A 484 -21.48 -7.82 -20.81
CA ALA A 484 -22.46 -7.11 -19.97
C ALA A 484 -23.93 -7.31 -20.40
N ALA A 485 -24.16 -7.72 -21.66
CA ALA A 485 -25.48 -8.12 -22.14
C ALA A 485 -25.92 -9.50 -21.60
N HIS A 486 -24.96 -10.37 -21.23
CA HIS A 486 -25.19 -11.78 -20.92
C HIS A 486 -24.91 -12.15 -19.46
N THR A 487 -24.19 -11.32 -18.70
CA THR A 487 -23.92 -11.53 -17.27
C THR A 487 -24.13 -10.27 -16.44
N ASN A 488 -24.48 -10.45 -15.16
CA ASN A 488 -24.52 -9.38 -14.15
C ASN A 488 -23.16 -9.15 -13.47
N ASP A 489 -22.23 -10.10 -13.60
CA ASP A 489 -20.90 -9.95 -13.03
C ASP A 489 -20.12 -8.89 -13.83
N GLN A 490 -19.40 -8.01 -13.12
CA GLN A 490 -18.59 -6.98 -13.78
C GLN A 490 -17.28 -7.54 -14.30
N MET A 491 -16.90 -7.12 -15.51
CA MET A 491 -15.58 -7.38 -16.10
C MET A 491 -14.66 -6.19 -15.81
N PHE A 492 -13.50 -6.46 -15.22
CA PHE A 492 -12.48 -5.44 -14.99
C PHE A 492 -11.73 -5.11 -16.29
N LEU A 493 -11.63 -3.82 -16.60
CA LEU A 493 -10.81 -3.29 -17.71
C LEU A 493 -9.99 -2.11 -17.19
N ASP A 494 -8.68 -2.14 -17.40
CA ASP A 494 -7.73 -1.14 -16.90
C ASP A 494 -8.13 0.30 -17.26
N SER A 495 -8.50 0.57 -18.51
CA SER A 495 -8.89 1.90 -18.99
C SER A 495 -10.13 2.48 -18.31
N ASP A 496 -10.98 1.64 -17.70
CA ASP A 496 -12.21 2.07 -17.03
C ASP A 496 -12.09 2.08 -15.51
N ASN A 497 -11.23 1.24 -14.94
CA ASN A 497 -11.29 0.86 -13.53
C ASN A 497 -9.97 1.06 -12.78
N LEU A 498 -8.85 1.25 -13.46
CA LEU A 498 -7.54 1.40 -12.83
C LEU A 498 -7.20 2.87 -12.61
N GLU A 499 -7.17 3.29 -11.34
CA GLU A 499 -6.70 4.63 -10.94
C GLU A 499 -5.22 4.62 -10.56
N ASP A 500 -4.74 3.51 -9.98
CA ASP A 500 -3.36 3.34 -9.50
C ASP A 500 -2.78 1.99 -9.95
N LEU A 501 -1.65 2.02 -10.64
CA LEU A 501 -0.95 0.84 -11.16
C LEU A 501 -0.49 -0.12 -10.05
N ASP A 502 -0.24 0.39 -8.83
CA ASP A 502 0.14 -0.42 -7.67
C ASP A 502 -0.99 -1.36 -7.21
N THR A 503 -2.24 -1.06 -7.60
CA THR A 503 -3.41 -1.88 -7.27
C THR A 503 -3.69 -3.00 -8.27
N LEU A 504 -3.11 -2.93 -9.48
CA LEU A 504 -3.41 -3.83 -10.60
C LEU A 504 -3.30 -5.31 -10.22
N PHE A 505 -2.15 -5.71 -9.68
CA PHE A 505 -1.93 -7.11 -9.30
C PHE A 505 -2.67 -7.50 -8.02
N ASN A 506 -3.07 -6.54 -7.17
CA ASN A 506 -3.93 -6.79 -6.02
C ASN A 506 -5.36 -7.15 -6.48
N ILE A 507 -5.85 -6.49 -7.53
CA ILE A 507 -7.13 -6.78 -8.15
C ILE A 507 -7.12 -8.20 -8.71
N VAL A 508 -6.09 -8.56 -9.47
CA VAL A 508 -5.93 -9.93 -10.03
C VAL A 508 -5.86 -11.00 -8.94
N ARG A 509 -5.08 -10.81 -7.87
CA ARG A 509 -4.90 -11.86 -6.84
C ARG A 509 -6.06 -12.01 -5.87
N SER A 510 -6.92 -10.99 -5.72
CA SER A 510 -7.88 -10.98 -4.61
C SER A 510 -9.28 -10.47 -4.92
N GLU A 511 -9.49 -9.75 -6.02
CA GLU A 511 -10.76 -9.13 -6.36
C GLU A 511 -11.42 -9.76 -7.60
N THR A 512 -10.73 -10.63 -8.34
CA THR A 512 -11.24 -11.24 -9.56
C THR A 512 -11.42 -12.75 -9.40
N LYS A 513 -12.49 -13.31 -9.97
CA LYS A 513 -12.73 -14.77 -9.98
C LYS A 513 -11.98 -15.48 -11.10
N ASN A 514 -11.84 -14.79 -12.24
CA ASN A 514 -11.24 -15.32 -13.47
C ASN A 514 -10.33 -14.28 -14.12
N VAL A 515 -9.39 -14.73 -14.94
CA VAL A 515 -8.58 -13.89 -15.83
C VAL A 515 -8.76 -14.36 -17.26
N ILE A 516 -9.22 -13.47 -18.13
CA ILE A 516 -9.26 -13.67 -19.57
C ILE A 516 -7.96 -13.08 -20.13
N VAL A 517 -7.16 -13.91 -20.80
CA VAL A 517 -5.95 -13.45 -21.46
C VAL A 517 -6.25 -13.34 -22.94
N ILE A 518 -6.33 -12.11 -23.45
CA ILE A 518 -6.57 -11.85 -24.87
C ILE A 518 -5.23 -11.99 -25.59
N MET A 519 -5.06 -13.14 -26.23
CA MET A 519 -3.81 -13.59 -26.83
C MET A 519 -3.65 -12.98 -28.22
N THR A 520 -2.84 -11.93 -28.31
CA THR A 520 -2.33 -11.32 -29.55
C THR A 520 -0.82 -11.46 -29.64
N PRO A 521 -0.18 -11.20 -30.79
CA PRO A 521 1.28 -11.27 -30.94
C PRO A 521 2.08 -10.42 -29.94
N GLU A 522 1.45 -9.42 -29.33
CA GLU A 522 2.10 -8.45 -28.44
C GLU A 522 1.83 -8.69 -26.95
N VAL A 523 0.85 -9.52 -26.57
CA VAL A 523 0.42 -9.60 -25.15
C VAL A 523 1.52 -10.14 -24.23
N LEU A 524 2.27 -11.15 -24.67
CA LEU A 524 3.35 -11.74 -23.87
C LEU A 524 4.60 -10.85 -23.84
N LYS A 525 4.72 -9.87 -24.75
CA LYS A 525 5.84 -8.94 -24.79
C LYS A 525 5.69 -7.78 -23.81
N ARG A 526 4.49 -7.58 -23.23
CA ARG A 526 4.22 -6.50 -22.26
C ARG A 526 4.38 -7.01 -20.83
N ILE A 527 5.31 -6.41 -20.09
CA ILE A 527 5.63 -6.86 -18.72
C ILE A 527 4.44 -6.81 -17.75
N TRP A 528 3.53 -5.86 -17.92
CA TRP A 528 2.32 -5.77 -17.08
C TRP A 528 1.41 -6.97 -17.28
N CYS A 529 1.19 -7.40 -18.53
CA CYS A 529 0.45 -8.61 -18.84
C CYS A 529 1.17 -9.87 -18.34
N ALA A 530 2.50 -9.91 -18.45
CA ALA A 530 3.31 -10.98 -17.86
C ALA A 530 3.07 -11.09 -16.34
N GLY A 531 3.07 -9.95 -15.64
CA GLY A 531 2.77 -9.88 -14.22
C GLY A 531 1.34 -10.28 -13.87
N GLU A 532 0.35 -9.93 -14.69
CA GLU A 532 -1.06 -10.30 -14.51
C GLU A 532 -1.23 -11.82 -14.61
N ILE A 533 -0.67 -12.43 -15.65
CA ILE A 533 -0.71 -13.87 -15.91
C ILE A 533 0.01 -14.63 -14.78
N ALA A 534 1.22 -14.18 -14.41
CA ALA A 534 1.99 -14.79 -13.32
C ALA A 534 1.27 -14.66 -11.96
N THR A 535 0.63 -13.51 -11.70
CA THR A 535 -0.16 -13.30 -10.48
C THR A 535 -1.36 -14.24 -10.43
N ALA A 536 -2.09 -14.40 -11.53
CA ALA A 536 -3.22 -15.31 -11.62
C ALA A 536 -2.78 -16.76 -11.38
N PHE A 537 -1.68 -17.17 -12.02
CA PHE A 537 -1.07 -18.49 -11.88
C PHE A 537 -0.66 -18.79 -10.43
N ASN A 538 0.10 -17.90 -9.79
CA ASN A 538 0.59 -18.08 -8.42
C ASN A 538 -0.54 -18.17 -7.39
N ASN A 539 -1.67 -17.50 -7.66
CA ASN A 539 -2.83 -17.45 -6.78
C ASN A 539 -3.91 -18.49 -7.11
N GLY A 540 -3.70 -19.32 -8.14
CA GLY A 540 -4.66 -20.34 -8.57
C GLY A 540 -5.98 -19.74 -9.06
N ILE A 541 -5.94 -18.52 -9.64
CA ILE A 541 -7.09 -17.90 -10.29
C ILE A 541 -7.30 -18.57 -11.64
N HIS A 542 -8.55 -18.83 -12.02
CA HIS A 542 -8.86 -19.50 -13.28
C HIS A 542 -8.49 -18.61 -14.48
N ILE A 543 -7.64 -19.11 -15.37
CA ILE A 543 -7.15 -18.41 -16.56
C ILE A 543 -7.85 -18.99 -17.80
N LEU A 544 -8.46 -18.14 -18.62
CA LEU A 544 -9.04 -18.50 -19.92
C LEU A 544 -8.27 -17.78 -21.04
N PRO A 545 -7.44 -18.48 -21.83
CA PRO A 545 -6.83 -17.94 -23.02
C PRO A 545 -7.86 -17.73 -24.13
N VAL A 546 -7.87 -16.54 -24.73
CA VAL A 546 -8.66 -16.19 -25.91
C VAL A 546 -7.69 -15.92 -27.05
N ILE A 547 -7.49 -16.92 -27.92
CA ILE A 547 -6.53 -16.90 -29.02
C ILE A 547 -7.12 -16.17 -30.21
N CYS A 548 -6.48 -15.08 -30.59
CA CYS A 548 -6.84 -14.33 -31.78
C CYS A 548 -6.33 -15.02 -33.04
N ASP A 549 -7.06 -14.86 -34.13
CA ASP A 549 -6.77 -15.43 -35.46
C ASP A 549 -5.45 -14.95 -36.09
N ASP A 550 -4.89 -13.84 -35.60
CA ASP A 550 -3.60 -13.28 -36.02
C ASP A 550 -2.39 -13.76 -35.19
N LEU A 551 -2.59 -14.68 -34.24
CA LEU A 551 -1.53 -15.19 -33.38
C LEU A 551 -1.10 -16.62 -33.74
N GLU A 552 0.19 -16.80 -33.99
CA GLU A 552 0.86 -18.09 -33.87
C GLU A 552 1.40 -18.27 -32.45
N MET A 553 1.08 -19.40 -31.81
CA MET A 553 1.49 -19.64 -30.42
C MET A 553 3.03 -19.72 -30.30
N PRO A 554 3.66 -18.90 -29.43
CA PRO A 554 5.12 -18.90 -29.29
C PRO A 554 5.68 -20.24 -28.77
N SER A 555 6.88 -20.57 -29.21
CA SER A 555 7.66 -21.72 -28.77
C SER A 555 8.43 -21.42 -27.46
N GLU A 556 9.04 -22.45 -26.85
CA GLU A 556 9.86 -22.24 -25.64
C GLU A 556 11.05 -21.28 -25.88
N ARG A 557 11.64 -21.28 -27.08
CA ARG A 557 12.75 -20.38 -27.42
C ARG A 557 12.30 -18.93 -27.51
N ASP A 558 11.05 -18.71 -27.89
CA ASP A 558 10.47 -17.37 -28.00
C ASP A 558 10.21 -16.77 -26.62
N PHE A 559 9.97 -17.59 -25.59
CA PHE A 559 9.84 -17.09 -24.21
C PHE A 559 11.15 -16.54 -23.66
N GLU A 560 12.29 -17.17 -24.00
CA GLU A 560 13.61 -16.68 -23.58
C GLU A 560 13.92 -15.33 -24.21
N SER A 561 13.61 -15.13 -25.50
CA SER A 561 13.84 -13.84 -26.17
C SER A 561 12.90 -12.73 -25.69
N ILE A 562 11.69 -13.06 -25.22
CA ILE A 562 10.77 -12.09 -24.61
C ILE A 562 11.36 -11.45 -23.35
N LEU A 563 12.13 -12.20 -22.56
CA LEU A 563 12.76 -11.66 -21.33
C LEU A 563 13.76 -10.54 -21.62
N GLU A 564 14.37 -10.53 -22.81
CA GLU A 564 15.34 -9.52 -23.22
C GLU A 564 14.67 -8.19 -23.62
N LEU A 565 13.34 -8.19 -23.82
CA LEU A 565 12.58 -6.98 -24.18
C LEU A 565 12.35 -6.04 -23.00
N TRP A 566 12.50 -6.51 -21.76
CA TRP A 566 12.13 -5.75 -20.56
C TRP A 566 13.34 -5.11 -19.90
N THR A 567 13.16 -3.87 -19.45
CA THR A 567 14.21 -3.16 -18.71
C THR A 567 14.35 -3.75 -17.29
N GLN A 568 15.53 -3.58 -16.70
CA GLN A 568 15.77 -4.00 -15.31
C GLN A 568 14.85 -3.27 -14.31
N GLU A 569 14.48 -2.02 -14.61
CA GLU A 569 13.53 -1.24 -13.81
C GLU A 569 12.12 -1.85 -13.85
N GLN A 570 11.65 -2.25 -15.04
CA GLN A 570 10.36 -2.92 -15.19
C GLN A 570 10.33 -4.25 -14.43
N LEU A 571 11.36 -5.09 -14.61
CA LEU A 571 11.53 -6.35 -13.88
C LEU A 571 11.57 -6.12 -12.36
N TYR A 572 12.20 -5.03 -11.92
CA TYR A 572 12.24 -4.63 -10.52
C TYR A 572 10.84 -4.29 -9.98
N THR A 573 10.06 -3.48 -10.69
CA THR A 573 8.71 -3.07 -10.27
C THR A 573 7.79 -4.27 -10.07
N VAL A 574 7.82 -5.22 -10.99
CA VAL A 574 7.04 -6.47 -10.91
C VAL A 574 7.60 -7.40 -9.81
N GLY A 575 8.93 -7.47 -9.66
CA GLY A 575 9.61 -8.19 -8.59
C GLY A 575 9.27 -7.68 -7.19
N ALA A 576 9.08 -6.38 -7.02
CA ALA A 576 8.68 -5.75 -5.76
C ALA A 576 7.29 -6.18 -5.26
N LEU A 577 6.49 -6.76 -6.17
CA LEU A 577 5.14 -7.25 -5.91
C LEU A 577 5.09 -8.78 -5.79
N GLY A 578 6.27 -9.42 -5.73
CA GLY A 578 6.45 -10.85 -5.50
C GLY A 578 6.47 -11.70 -6.75
N ILE A 579 6.49 -11.10 -7.93
CA ILE A 579 6.44 -11.83 -9.21
C ILE A 579 7.88 -12.01 -9.71
N THR A 580 8.34 -13.26 -9.80
CA THR A 580 9.69 -13.60 -10.26
C THR A 580 9.69 -13.91 -11.76
N VAL A 581 10.85 -13.78 -12.40
CA VAL A 581 11.05 -14.18 -13.80
C VAL A 581 10.71 -15.66 -14.01
N GLU A 582 11.11 -16.52 -13.07
CA GLU A 582 10.76 -17.95 -13.06
C GLU A 582 9.25 -18.18 -13.05
N SER A 583 8.53 -17.45 -12.18
CA SER A 583 7.07 -17.51 -12.11
C SER A 583 6.40 -17.05 -13.40
N ILE A 584 6.95 -16.04 -14.08
CA ILE A 584 6.45 -15.59 -15.39
C ILE A 584 6.62 -16.71 -16.43
N MET A 585 7.80 -17.30 -16.52
CA MET A 585 8.08 -18.38 -17.48
C MET A 585 7.19 -19.60 -17.24
N ASP A 586 7.02 -20.01 -15.99
CA ASP A 586 6.14 -21.13 -15.63
C ASP A 586 4.68 -20.82 -15.95
N SER A 587 4.25 -19.56 -15.76
CA SER A 587 2.90 -19.13 -16.12
C SER A 587 2.65 -19.17 -17.63
N TYR A 588 3.66 -18.85 -18.46
CA TYR A 588 3.55 -18.95 -19.92
C TYR A 588 3.50 -20.39 -20.41
N ARG A 589 4.32 -21.27 -19.82
CA ARG A 589 4.23 -22.71 -20.10
C ARG A 589 2.87 -23.27 -19.72
N HIS A 590 2.34 -22.89 -18.56
CA HIS A 590 1.01 -23.28 -18.13
C HIS A 590 -0.08 -22.77 -19.09
N LEU A 591 0.03 -21.51 -19.54
CA LEU A 591 -0.92 -20.90 -20.47
C LEU A 591 -1.07 -21.70 -21.77
N ARG A 592 0.01 -22.30 -22.28
CA ARG A 592 -0.01 -23.19 -23.47
C ARG A 592 -0.80 -24.48 -23.27
N THR A 593 -0.93 -24.95 -22.03
CA THR A 593 -1.61 -26.21 -21.69
C THR A 593 -3.11 -26.04 -21.44
N LEU A 594 -3.57 -24.80 -21.31
CA LEU A 594 -4.96 -24.50 -20.95
C LEU A 594 -5.91 -24.61 -22.16
N PRO A 595 -7.18 -25.00 -21.93
CA PRO A 595 -8.20 -24.95 -22.96
C PRO A 595 -8.45 -23.50 -23.36
N PHE A 596 -8.49 -23.22 -24.67
CA PHE A 596 -8.66 -21.86 -25.19
C PHE A 596 -9.97 -21.68 -25.95
N VAL A 597 -10.29 -20.41 -26.23
CA VAL A 597 -11.38 -19.98 -27.11
C VAL A 597 -10.76 -19.23 -28.30
N SER A 598 -11.19 -19.55 -29.53
CA SER A 598 -10.74 -18.85 -30.72
C SER A 598 -11.57 -17.58 -30.93
N MET A 599 -10.91 -16.43 -31.10
CA MET A 599 -11.55 -15.13 -31.35
C MET A 599 -11.26 -14.66 -32.78
N PRO A 600 -12.27 -14.63 -33.68
CA PRO A 600 -12.11 -14.16 -35.04
C PRO A 600 -12.12 -12.62 -35.06
N ARG A 601 -10.95 -11.98 -35.00
CA ARG A 601 -10.87 -10.51 -34.95
C ARG A 601 -11.30 -9.84 -36.24
N PHE A 602 -11.14 -10.54 -37.36
CA PHE A 602 -11.60 -10.11 -38.69
C PHE A 602 -13.02 -10.60 -39.04
N GLY A 603 -13.66 -11.36 -38.13
CA GLY A 603 -15.01 -11.87 -38.31
C GLY A 603 -16.09 -10.78 -38.22
N ASN A 604 -17.35 -11.18 -38.43
CA ASN A 604 -18.47 -10.26 -38.24
C ASN A 604 -18.84 -10.12 -36.75
N ILE A 605 -19.62 -9.08 -36.43
CA ILE A 605 -20.00 -8.78 -35.03
C ILE A 605 -20.80 -9.91 -34.35
N THR A 606 -21.53 -10.71 -35.14
CA THR A 606 -22.35 -11.82 -34.63
C THR A 606 -21.47 -13.00 -34.24
N GLU A 607 -20.49 -13.35 -35.06
CA GLU A 607 -19.47 -14.37 -34.76
C GLU A 607 -18.70 -14.00 -33.49
N GLN A 608 -18.19 -12.78 -33.40
CA GLN A 608 -17.51 -12.29 -32.19
C GLN A 608 -18.45 -12.28 -30.97
N GLY A 609 -19.72 -11.93 -31.15
CA GLY A 609 -20.73 -11.97 -30.10
C GLY A 609 -20.97 -13.39 -29.55
N ASN A 610 -21.06 -14.38 -30.44
CA ASN A 610 -21.23 -15.79 -30.06
C ASN A 610 -20.01 -16.31 -29.27
N VAL A 611 -18.81 -15.90 -29.65
CA VAL A 611 -17.58 -16.21 -28.91
C VAL A 611 -17.62 -15.62 -27.50
N VAL A 612 -18.10 -14.38 -27.33
CA VAL A 612 -18.26 -13.78 -26.00
C VAL A 612 -19.29 -14.53 -25.14
N ILE A 613 -20.36 -15.05 -25.73
CA ILE A 613 -21.33 -15.91 -25.02
C ILE A 613 -20.66 -17.20 -24.54
N ASP A 614 -19.83 -17.84 -25.38
CA ASP A 614 -19.05 -19.02 -24.99
C ASP A 614 -18.06 -18.70 -23.85
N ILE A 615 -17.39 -17.54 -23.91
CA ILE A 615 -16.52 -17.05 -22.82
C ILE A 615 -17.31 -16.95 -21.50
N VAL A 616 -18.46 -16.27 -21.50
CA VAL A 616 -19.31 -16.12 -20.30
C VAL A 616 -19.73 -17.49 -19.74
N HIS A 617 -20.06 -18.43 -20.63
CA HIS A 617 -20.45 -19.80 -20.26
C HIS A 617 -19.28 -20.59 -19.63
N ARG A 618 -18.10 -20.60 -20.27
CA ARG A 618 -16.91 -21.32 -19.79
C ARG A 618 -16.38 -20.81 -18.46
N LEU A 619 -16.56 -19.50 -18.20
CA LEU A 619 -16.18 -18.88 -16.93
C LEU A 619 -17.20 -19.12 -15.80
N GLY A 620 -18.33 -19.78 -16.08
CA GLY A 620 -19.36 -20.06 -15.09
C GLY A 620 -20.01 -18.80 -14.51
N LEU A 621 -20.05 -17.71 -15.28
CA LEU A 621 -20.59 -16.44 -14.81
C LEU A 621 -22.13 -16.48 -14.75
N PRO A 622 -22.76 -15.82 -13.76
CA PRO A 622 -24.22 -15.83 -13.63
C PRO A 622 -24.88 -15.17 -14.84
N LYS A 623 -25.79 -15.90 -15.48
CA LYS A 623 -26.52 -15.42 -16.67
C LYS A 623 -27.51 -14.32 -16.31
N ARG A 624 -27.67 -13.36 -17.20
CA ARG A 624 -28.72 -12.35 -17.14
C ARG A 624 -30.03 -12.93 -17.71
N ILE A 625 -31.12 -12.89 -16.93
CA ILE A 625 -32.40 -13.55 -17.25
C ILE A 625 -33.10 -12.89 -18.45
N PHE A 626 -32.87 -11.60 -18.69
CA PHE A 626 -33.34 -10.86 -19.86
C PHE A 626 -32.15 -10.46 -20.72
N SER A 627 -31.86 -11.24 -21.75
CA SER A 627 -30.97 -10.82 -22.83
C SER A 627 -31.80 -9.99 -23.81
N GLU A 628 -31.41 -8.74 -24.07
CA GLU A 628 -32.00 -7.96 -25.16
C GLU A 628 -31.78 -8.72 -26.47
N MET A 629 -32.83 -9.39 -26.96
CA MET A 629 -32.87 -9.81 -28.36
C MET A 629 -33.00 -8.54 -29.19
N ALA A 630 -31.89 -8.07 -29.74
CA ALA A 630 -31.93 -7.09 -30.81
C ALA A 630 -32.64 -7.75 -32.00
N GLY A 631 -33.88 -7.31 -32.26
CA GLY A 631 -34.59 -7.69 -33.47
C GLY A 631 -33.83 -7.16 -34.68
N HIS A 632 -33.36 -8.06 -35.53
CA HIS A 632 -32.84 -7.70 -36.85
C HIS A 632 -34.01 -7.18 -37.70
N THR A 633 -33.92 -5.93 -38.12
CA THR A 633 -34.62 -5.46 -39.32
C THR A 633 -33.57 -5.46 -40.43
N ASP A 634 -33.86 -5.94 -41.64
CA ASP A 634 -32.78 -6.18 -42.62
C ASP A 634 -32.16 -4.91 -43.25
N LEU A 635 -32.45 -3.70 -42.75
CA LEU A 635 -32.18 -2.44 -43.47
C LEU A 635 -31.51 -1.39 -42.58
N ALA A 636 -30.17 -1.44 -42.50
CA ALA A 636 -29.36 -0.49 -41.75
C ALA A 636 -29.47 0.95 -42.28
N LYS A 637 -29.78 1.91 -41.39
CA LYS A 637 -29.89 3.35 -41.74
C LYS A 637 -28.55 4.07 -41.68
N ILE A 638 -27.58 3.53 -40.92
CA ILE A 638 -26.25 4.10 -40.73
C ILE A 638 -25.20 3.08 -41.17
N LEU A 639 -24.35 3.47 -42.12
CA LEU A 639 -23.20 2.65 -42.54
C LEU A 639 -21.95 3.11 -41.82
N ILE A 640 -21.20 2.17 -41.24
CA ILE A 640 -19.93 2.45 -40.58
C ILE A 640 -18.80 1.93 -41.46
N LEU A 641 -17.84 2.80 -41.74
CA LEU A 641 -16.66 2.52 -42.55
C LEU A 641 -15.41 2.80 -41.73
N GLY A 642 -14.40 1.96 -41.87
CA GLY A 642 -13.09 2.17 -41.26
C GLY A 642 -12.06 1.23 -41.87
N ASN A 643 -10.92 1.08 -41.20
CA ASN A 643 -9.91 0.13 -41.63
C ASN A 643 -10.34 -1.30 -41.28
N VAL A 644 -10.59 -2.12 -42.30
CA VAL A 644 -11.04 -3.52 -42.14
C VAL A 644 -9.87 -4.51 -42.16
N THR A 645 -8.69 -4.04 -42.59
CA THR A 645 -7.44 -4.83 -42.61
C THR A 645 -6.64 -4.72 -41.31
N ASP A 646 -6.94 -3.71 -40.49
CA ASP A 646 -6.41 -3.57 -39.13
C ASP A 646 -7.43 -4.08 -38.11
N ALA A 647 -7.02 -5.03 -37.29
CA ALA A 647 -7.92 -5.70 -36.37
C ALA A 647 -8.43 -4.79 -35.22
N GLU A 648 -7.60 -3.85 -34.73
CA GLU A 648 -8.07 -2.85 -33.75
C GLU A 648 -8.95 -1.78 -34.42
N GLY A 649 -8.65 -1.37 -35.66
CA GLY A 649 -9.51 -0.52 -36.48
C GLY A 649 -10.90 -1.12 -36.69
N LEU A 650 -10.98 -2.42 -36.98
CA LEU A 650 -12.25 -3.12 -37.14
C LEU A 650 -13.00 -3.27 -35.80
N ALA A 651 -12.29 -3.65 -34.72
CA ALA A 651 -12.87 -3.68 -33.37
C ALA A 651 -13.44 -2.31 -32.96
N THR A 652 -12.78 -1.22 -33.35
CA THR A 652 -13.25 0.16 -33.16
C THR A 652 -14.56 0.40 -33.89
N CYS A 653 -14.67 -0.05 -35.14
CA CYS A 653 -15.91 0.04 -35.90
C CYS A 653 -17.07 -0.71 -35.20
N HIS A 654 -16.82 -1.91 -34.65
CA HIS A 654 -17.84 -2.68 -33.92
C HIS A 654 -18.23 -2.06 -32.56
N VAL A 655 -17.27 -1.46 -31.84
CA VAL A 655 -17.56 -0.70 -30.61
C VAL A 655 -18.41 0.52 -30.94
N VAL A 656 -18.04 1.28 -31.99
CA VAL A 656 -18.83 2.42 -32.48
C VAL A 656 -20.23 1.97 -32.91
N GLN A 657 -20.35 0.85 -33.62
CA GLN A 657 -21.64 0.28 -34.01
C GLN A 657 -22.55 0.07 -32.79
N LYS A 658 -22.06 -0.62 -31.75
CA LYS A 658 -22.83 -0.83 -30.51
C LYS A 658 -23.20 0.47 -29.82
N LEU A 659 -22.29 1.44 -29.74
CA LEU A 659 -22.54 2.72 -29.06
C LEU A 659 -23.56 3.58 -29.80
N VAL A 660 -23.45 3.67 -31.13
CA VAL A 660 -24.40 4.39 -32.00
C VAL A 660 -25.78 3.73 -31.93
N GLN A 661 -25.87 2.40 -32.02
CA GLN A 661 -27.14 1.68 -31.91
C GLN A 661 -27.79 1.92 -30.53
N ARG A 662 -27.01 1.87 -29.45
CA ARG A 662 -27.50 2.12 -28.09
C ARG A 662 -28.03 3.54 -27.92
N GLU A 663 -27.34 4.53 -28.46
CA GLU A 663 -27.67 5.94 -28.23
C GLU A 663 -28.75 6.47 -29.18
N LEU A 664 -28.70 6.08 -30.45
CA LEU A 664 -29.65 6.54 -31.46
C LEU A 664 -30.88 5.64 -31.59
N GLN A 665 -30.83 4.41 -31.07
CA GLN A 665 -31.88 3.40 -31.28
C GLN A 665 -32.18 3.19 -32.78
N LEU A 666 -31.14 3.32 -33.61
CA LEU A 666 -31.17 3.11 -35.06
C LEU A 666 -30.21 1.99 -35.42
N GLU A 667 -30.57 1.22 -36.44
CA GLU A 667 -29.71 0.15 -36.93
C GLU A 667 -28.50 0.71 -37.68
N ALA A 668 -27.32 0.27 -37.25
CA ALA A 668 -26.04 0.60 -37.85
C ALA A 668 -25.30 -0.69 -38.21
N THR A 669 -24.57 -0.69 -39.32
CA THR A 669 -23.82 -1.86 -39.80
C THR A 669 -22.44 -1.44 -40.28
N VAL A 670 -21.43 -2.19 -39.85
CA VAL A 670 -20.05 -2.06 -40.35
C VAL A 670 -19.95 -2.75 -41.71
N ILE A 671 -19.43 -2.03 -42.69
CA ILE A 671 -19.27 -2.53 -44.06
C ILE A 671 -17.81 -2.98 -44.25
N GLN A 672 -17.65 -4.27 -44.55
CA GLN A 672 -16.34 -4.91 -44.73
C GLN A 672 -16.02 -5.21 -46.21
N THR A 673 -17.05 -5.29 -47.07
CA THR A 673 -16.89 -5.64 -48.50
C THR A 673 -17.68 -4.72 -49.42
N VAL A 674 -17.24 -4.63 -50.68
CA VAL A 674 -17.95 -3.88 -51.74
C VAL A 674 -19.37 -4.40 -51.95
N GLN A 675 -19.58 -5.72 -51.86
CA GLN A 675 -20.90 -6.32 -52.01
C GLN A 675 -21.87 -5.87 -50.91
N GLN A 676 -21.42 -5.83 -49.65
CA GLN A 676 -22.21 -5.28 -48.54
C GLN A 676 -22.51 -3.80 -48.73
N ALA A 677 -21.56 -3.04 -49.27
CA ALA A 677 -21.73 -1.62 -49.56
C ALA A 677 -22.84 -1.39 -50.60
N LEU A 678 -22.88 -2.20 -51.66
CA LEU A 678 -23.90 -2.12 -52.71
C LEU A 678 -25.30 -2.44 -52.16
N SER A 679 -25.45 -3.51 -51.38
CA SER A 679 -26.76 -3.91 -50.82
C SER A 679 -27.28 -2.90 -49.79
N ALA A 680 -26.39 -2.31 -48.99
CA ALA A 680 -26.78 -1.40 -47.92
C ALA A 680 -27.03 0.04 -48.41
N ARG A 681 -26.51 0.41 -49.60
CA ARG A 681 -26.60 1.77 -50.16
C ARG A 681 -28.03 2.27 -50.31
N GLU A 682 -28.95 1.42 -50.76
CA GLU A 682 -30.34 1.83 -51.07
C GLU A 682 -31.11 2.26 -49.82
N HIS A 683 -30.70 1.78 -48.65
CA HIS A 683 -31.40 1.95 -47.38
C HIS A 683 -30.68 2.92 -46.43
N ALA A 684 -29.40 3.13 -46.66
CA ALA A 684 -28.57 4.02 -45.86
C ALA A 684 -28.91 5.50 -46.05
N SER A 685 -28.96 6.24 -44.95
CA SER A 685 -29.15 7.69 -44.94
C SER A 685 -27.86 8.42 -44.56
N CYS A 686 -27.03 7.83 -43.70
CA CYS A 686 -25.80 8.43 -43.20
C CYS A 686 -24.63 7.44 -43.23
N MET A 687 -23.43 7.97 -43.47
CA MET A 687 -22.17 7.23 -43.48
C MET A 687 -21.25 7.75 -42.37
N LEU A 688 -20.91 6.92 -41.40
CA LEU A 688 -20.00 7.23 -40.31
C LEU A 688 -18.62 6.65 -40.62
N VAL A 689 -17.64 7.51 -40.89
CA VAL A 689 -16.28 7.10 -41.24
C VAL A 689 -15.37 7.22 -40.03
N VAL A 690 -14.82 6.09 -39.61
CA VAL A 690 -13.92 5.93 -38.46
C VAL A 690 -12.48 5.94 -38.96
N LEU A 691 -11.81 7.07 -38.74
CA LEU A 691 -10.43 7.29 -39.14
C LEU A 691 -9.46 6.55 -38.21
N SER A 692 -8.65 5.66 -38.78
CA SER A 692 -7.66 4.85 -38.05
C SER A 692 -6.42 4.52 -38.87
N GLY A 693 -5.26 4.47 -38.22
CA GLY A 693 -3.97 4.04 -38.79
C GLY A 693 -3.70 4.53 -40.23
N THR A 694 -3.39 3.58 -41.11
CA THR A 694 -3.06 3.79 -42.53
C THR A 694 -4.25 3.55 -43.47
N MET A 695 -5.50 3.71 -43.01
CA MET A 695 -6.70 3.35 -43.79
C MET A 695 -6.79 4.00 -45.18
N LEU A 696 -6.18 5.17 -45.39
CA LEU A 696 -6.19 5.84 -46.70
C LEU A 696 -5.28 5.14 -47.71
N ARG A 697 -4.46 4.20 -47.27
CA ARG A 697 -3.65 3.31 -48.11
C ARG A 697 -4.26 1.91 -48.24
N ASP A 698 -5.44 1.67 -47.67
CA ASP A 698 -6.17 0.41 -47.85
C ASP A 698 -7.04 0.50 -49.10
N SER A 699 -6.70 -0.29 -50.11
CA SER A 699 -7.45 -0.38 -51.36
C SER A 699 -8.87 -0.87 -51.13
N THR A 700 -9.13 -1.68 -50.10
CA THR A 700 -10.47 -2.19 -49.78
C THR A 700 -11.38 -1.06 -49.30
N PHE A 701 -10.91 -0.28 -48.32
CA PHE A 701 -11.60 0.93 -47.86
C PHE A 701 -11.85 1.91 -49.02
N ALA A 702 -10.85 2.14 -49.86
CA ALA A 702 -10.94 3.02 -51.02
C ALA A 702 -12.03 2.56 -52.01
N SER A 703 -12.04 1.27 -52.38
CA SER A 703 -13.07 0.70 -53.27
C SER A 703 -14.48 0.81 -52.68
N ILE A 704 -14.64 0.56 -51.38
CA ILE A 704 -15.95 0.70 -50.70
C ILE A 704 -16.40 2.17 -50.70
N LEU A 705 -15.50 3.11 -50.39
CA LEU A 705 -15.81 4.54 -50.37
C LEU A 705 -16.20 5.03 -51.76
N MET A 706 -15.44 4.68 -52.80
CA MET A 706 -15.75 5.01 -54.19
C MET A 706 -17.08 4.40 -54.62
N THR A 707 -17.34 3.14 -54.25
CA THR A 707 -18.62 2.48 -54.53
C THR A 707 -19.77 3.26 -53.94
N LEU A 708 -19.70 3.65 -52.66
CA LEU A 708 -20.76 4.40 -51.99
C LEU A 708 -20.93 5.83 -52.52
N GLN A 709 -19.84 6.51 -52.92
CA GLN A 709 -19.91 7.87 -53.47
C GLN A 709 -20.36 7.91 -54.95
N ASN A 710 -19.92 6.96 -55.79
CA ASN A 710 -19.99 7.04 -57.25
C ASN A 710 -20.83 5.93 -57.92
N GLY A 711 -21.95 5.49 -57.33
CA GLY A 711 -22.72 4.30 -57.75
C GLY A 711 -23.36 4.26 -59.13
N ALA A 712 -22.73 4.80 -60.16
CA ALA A 712 -23.13 4.67 -61.56
C ALA A 712 -21.97 4.24 -62.49
N THR A 713 -20.69 4.53 -62.18
CA THR A 713 -19.60 4.28 -63.14
C THR A 713 -19.01 2.87 -63.10
N PHE A 714 -18.96 2.20 -61.93
CA PHE A 714 -18.30 0.90 -61.82
C PHE A 714 -19.09 -0.25 -62.48
N MET A 715 -20.43 -0.19 -62.47
CA MET A 715 -21.29 -1.23 -63.09
C MET A 715 -21.26 -1.20 -64.63
N GLN A 716 -20.96 -0.06 -65.27
CA GLN A 716 -20.85 0.00 -66.74
C GLN A 716 -19.55 -0.64 -67.26
N ASN A 717 -18.47 -0.61 -66.48
CA ASN A 717 -17.19 -1.24 -66.87
C ASN A 717 -17.15 -2.74 -66.57
N MET A 718 -17.88 -3.23 -65.57
CA MET A 718 -17.92 -4.67 -65.26
C MET A 718 -18.87 -5.45 -66.18
N SER A 719 -19.92 -4.79 -66.69
CA SER A 719 -20.84 -5.39 -67.68
C SER A 719 -20.27 -5.38 -69.10
N SER A 720 -19.40 -4.43 -69.46
CA SER A 720 -18.76 -4.38 -70.78
C SER A 720 -17.68 -5.46 -70.99
N LEU A 721 -17.10 -6.02 -69.91
CA LEU A 721 -16.20 -7.18 -70.01
C LEU A 721 -16.92 -8.53 -70.19
N ALA A 722 -18.22 -8.60 -69.89
CA ALA A 722 -18.99 -9.85 -69.92
C ALA A 722 -19.86 -10.03 -71.19
N SER A 723 -20.14 -8.97 -71.94
CA SER A 723 -20.95 -9.04 -73.16
C SER A 723 -20.27 -8.33 -74.33
N GLY A 724 -19.42 -9.05 -75.05
CA GLY A 724 -18.93 -8.63 -76.35
C GLY A 724 -20.02 -8.78 -77.41
N THR A 725 -20.89 -7.78 -77.57
CA THR A 725 -21.63 -7.53 -78.82
C THR A 725 -22.01 -6.06 -78.92
N ASP A 726 -21.52 -5.45 -79.99
CA ASP A 726 -21.75 -4.08 -80.42
C ASP A 726 -23.13 -3.96 -81.10
N SER A 727 -24.01 -3.09 -80.59
CA SER A 727 -25.11 -2.52 -81.37
C SER A 727 -25.70 -1.31 -80.65
N GLY A 728 -25.58 -0.14 -81.25
CA GLY A 728 -26.24 1.08 -80.80
C GLY A 728 -27.76 1.06 -81.01
N CYS A 729 -28.50 1.64 -80.06
CA CYS A 729 -29.73 2.34 -80.35
C CYS A 729 -29.95 3.49 -79.36
N ASP A 730 -30.36 4.61 -79.92
CA ASP A 730 -30.75 5.85 -79.28
C ASP A 730 -32.13 5.70 -78.61
N SER A 731 -32.27 6.11 -77.35
CA SER A 731 -33.56 6.50 -76.77
C SER A 731 -33.40 7.42 -75.55
N ARG A 732 -33.84 8.66 -75.74
CA ARG A 732 -34.20 9.63 -74.70
C ARG A 732 -35.52 9.23 -74.01
N ASP A 733 -35.74 9.85 -72.85
CA ASP A 733 -36.89 9.79 -71.93
C ASP A 733 -36.86 8.61 -70.94
N SER A 734 -37.03 8.75 -69.63
CA SER A 734 -37.63 9.80 -68.79
C SER A 734 -37.43 9.44 -67.30
N LEU A 735 -37.74 10.39 -66.39
CA LEU A 735 -37.80 10.31 -64.92
C LEU A 735 -36.47 10.42 -64.16
N GLY A 736 -36.10 11.67 -63.87
CA GLY A 736 -35.06 12.03 -62.92
C GLY A 736 -35.44 11.65 -61.48
N GLU A 737 -34.99 10.49 -61.03
CA GLU A 737 -34.76 10.24 -59.61
C GLU A 737 -33.59 11.12 -59.15
N LYS A 738 -33.87 12.19 -58.39
CA LYS A 738 -32.86 12.88 -57.58
C LYS A 738 -32.27 11.87 -56.58
N ARG A 739 -31.24 11.13 -57.00
CA ARG A 739 -30.53 10.17 -56.16
C ARG A 739 -30.01 10.86 -54.89
N ARG A 740 -30.40 10.34 -53.72
CA ARG A 740 -30.01 10.88 -52.41
C ARG A 740 -28.49 10.82 -52.24
N LYS A 741 -27.85 11.97 -52.07
CA LYS A 741 -26.44 12.07 -51.70
C LYS A 741 -26.30 11.65 -50.23
N LEU A 742 -25.58 10.55 -49.97
CA LEU A 742 -25.24 10.11 -48.61
C LEU A 742 -24.43 11.20 -47.91
N SER A 743 -24.92 11.64 -46.76
CA SER A 743 -24.16 12.54 -45.88
C SER A 743 -23.19 11.71 -45.05
N PHE A 744 -22.04 12.29 -44.71
CA PHE A 744 -21.04 11.58 -43.92
C PHE A 744 -20.57 12.38 -42.70
N VAL A 745 -20.29 11.63 -41.64
CA VAL A 745 -19.72 12.10 -40.38
C VAL A 745 -18.37 11.41 -40.23
N THR A 746 -17.32 12.19 -40.01
CA THR A 746 -15.96 11.68 -39.78
C THR A 746 -15.65 11.68 -38.29
N VAL A 747 -15.04 10.60 -37.82
CA VAL A 747 -14.58 10.41 -36.45
C VAL A 747 -13.13 9.99 -36.50
N ASN A 748 -12.23 10.69 -35.82
CA ASN A 748 -10.84 10.27 -35.66
C ASN A 748 -10.71 9.41 -34.41
N ALA A 749 -10.53 8.10 -34.61
CA ALA A 749 -10.53 7.12 -33.53
C ALA A 749 -9.12 6.62 -33.13
N ASP A 750 -8.09 7.00 -33.91
CA ASP A 750 -6.70 6.62 -33.68
C ASP A 750 -5.80 7.85 -33.78
N PRO A 751 -5.06 8.23 -32.71
CA PRO A 751 -4.11 9.33 -32.78
C PRO A 751 -2.98 9.09 -33.79
N ARG A 752 -2.74 7.86 -34.22
CA ARG A 752 -1.76 7.51 -35.27
C ARG A 752 -2.26 7.79 -36.69
N PHE A 753 -3.52 8.22 -36.86
CA PHE A 753 -4.02 8.60 -38.18
C PHE A 753 -3.29 9.85 -38.68
N PHE A 754 -2.48 9.67 -39.73
CA PHE A 754 -1.79 10.77 -40.39
C PHE A 754 -2.68 11.38 -41.46
N PHE A 755 -2.94 12.68 -41.35
CA PHE A 755 -3.60 13.41 -42.41
C PHE A 755 -2.66 13.49 -43.64
N PRO A 756 -3.17 13.17 -44.84
CA PRO A 756 -2.36 13.11 -46.05
C PRO A 756 -1.82 14.50 -46.44
N ASP A 757 -0.58 14.54 -46.91
CA ASP A 757 0.06 15.73 -47.49
C ASP A 757 -0.14 15.78 -49.01
N GLU A 758 0.30 16.88 -49.65
CA GLU A 758 0.20 17.00 -51.12
C GLU A 758 1.01 15.94 -51.86
N LYS A 759 2.09 15.43 -51.26
CA LYS A 759 2.89 14.36 -51.84
C LYS A 759 2.08 13.07 -51.94
N PHE A 760 1.38 12.68 -50.87
CA PHE A 760 0.48 11.54 -50.87
C PHE A 760 -0.59 11.66 -51.97
N TYR A 761 -1.20 12.83 -52.15
CA TYR A 761 -2.19 13.03 -53.20
C TYR A 761 -1.59 12.95 -54.61
N GLY A 762 -0.35 13.41 -54.81
CA GLY A 762 0.39 13.25 -56.06
C GLY A 762 0.66 11.79 -56.37
N GLU A 763 1.26 11.05 -55.44
CA GLU A 763 1.49 9.60 -55.55
C GLU A 763 0.19 8.85 -55.87
N LEU A 764 -0.91 9.20 -55.20
CA LEU A 764 -2.21 8.56 -55.40
C LEU A 764 -2.84 8.87 -56.75
N ALA A 765 -2.64 10.08 -57.29
CA ALA A 765 -3.13 10.47 -58.60
C ALA A 765 -2.38 9.74 -59.73
N ASP A 766 -1.08 9.51 -59.55
CA ASP A 766 -0.20 8.93 -60.57
C ASP A 766 -0.21 7.38 -60.54
N GLU A 767 -0.26 6.77 -59.35
CA GLU A 767 -0.06 5.32 -59.18
C GLU A 767 -1.35 4.57 -58.81
N GLY A 768 -2.43 5.26 -58.42
CA GLY A 768 -3.63 4.60 -57.89
C GLY A 768 -3.40 3.96 -56.51
N LEU A 769 -4.10 2.84 -56.24
CA LEU A 769 -4.01 2.10 -54.97
C LEU A 769 -4.08 0.58 -55.21
N PRO A 770 -2.97 -0.04 -55.65
CA PRO A 770 -2.93 -1.48 -55.93
C PRO A 770 -3.17 -2.31 -54.65
N PRO A 771 -3.74 -3.53 -54.76
CA PRO A 771 -4.01 -4.29 -55.99
C PRO A 771 -5.39 -4.06 -56.63
N HIS A 772 -6.26 -3.23 -56.03
CA HIS A 772 -7.66 -3.14 -56.46
C HIS A 772 -8.02 -1.85 -57.21
N LEU A 773 -7.17 -0.82 -57.17
CA LEU A 773 -7.41 0.46 -57.83
C LEU A 773 -6.21 0.82 -58.69
N GLU A 774 -6.44 0.91 -60.00
CA GLU A 774 -5.44 1.23 -61.01
C GLU A 774 -5.20 2.75 -61.06
N PRO A 775 -4.14 3.23 -61.76
CA PRO A 775 -3.88 4.67 -61.94
C PRO A 775 -5.08 5.47 -62.47
N GLU A 776 -5.95 4.84 -63.26
CA GLU A 776 -7.16 5.45 -63.82
C GLU A 776 -8.17 5.90 -62.74
N ASP A 777 -8.16 5.23 -61.59
CA ASP A 777 -9.02 5.55 -60.44
C ASP A 777 -8.41 6.61 -59.52
N GLY A 778 -7.09 6.88 -59.65
CA GLY A 778 -6.32 7.74 -58.75
C GLY A 778 -6.90 9.14 -58.61
N LEU A 779 -7.23 9.80 -59.71
CA LEU A 779 -7.78 11.17 -59.71
C LEU A 779 -9.17 11.24 -59.03
N VAL A 780 -9.98 10.19 -59.22
CA VAL A 780 -11.30 10.07 -58.59
C VAL A 780 -11.14 9.88 -57.08
N LEU A 781 -10.21 9.02 -56.68
CA LEU A 781 -9.94 8.75 -55.27
C LEU A 781 -9.39 9.97 -54.52
N VAL A 782 -8.49 10.74 -55.14
CA VAL A 782 -8.02 12.04 -54.61
C VAL A 782 -9.22 12.97 -54.33
N THR A 783 -10.18 13.02 -55.24
CA THR A 783 -11.41 13.82 -55.07
C THR A 783 -12.26 13.29 -53.91
N CYS A 784 -12.43 11.98 -53.80
CA CYS A 784 -13.16 11.34 -52.70
C CYS A 784 -12.51 11.62 -51.33
N TYR A 785 -11.19 11.48 -51.21
CA TYR A 785 -10.45 11.72 -49.97
C TYR A 785 -10.43 13.20 -49.57
N ARG A 786 -10.21 14.12 -50.52
CA ARG A 786 -10.32 15.56 -50.25
C ARG A 786 -11.73 15.93 -49.79
N SER A 787 -12.77 15.34 -50.37
CA SER A 787 -14.15 15.54 -49.92
C SER A 787 -14.38 14.99 -48.51
N LEU A 788 -13.88 13.78 -48.20
CA LEU A 788 -13.99 13.15 -46.89
C LEU A 788 -13.34 14.01 -45.79
N LEU A 789 -12.12 14.46 -46.03
CA LEU A 789 -11.29 15.18 -45.06
C LEU A 789 -11.60 16.68 -44.95
N LYS A 790 -12.42 17.24 -45.86
CA LYS A 790 -12.95 18.60 -45.73
C LYS A 790 -13.83 18.77 -44.48
N THR A 791 -14.41 17.67 -43.99
CA THR A 791 -15.26 17.66 -42.80
C THR A 791 -14.40 17.40 -41.56
N ILE A 792 -14.38 18.35 -40.62
CA ILE A 792 -13.64 18.21 -39.36
C ILE A 792 -14.06 16.91 -38.67
N ALA A 793 -13.10 16.01 -38.46
CA ALA A 793 -13.32 14.75 -37.77
C ALA A 793 -13.51 14.98 -36.27
N LEU A 794 -14.52 14.33 -35.68
CA LEU A 794 -14.74 14.36 -34.24
C LEU A 794 -13.76 13.42 -33.54
N PRO A 795 -13.14 13.79 -32.42
CA PRO A 795 -12.22 12.90 -31.71
C PRO A 795 -12.98 11.76 -31.02
N LEU A 796 -12.44 10.54 -31.09
CA LEU A 796 -12.88 9.37 -30.34
C LEU A 796 -11.66 8.63 -29.79
N MET A 797 -11.61 8.42 -28.49
CA MET A 797 -10.58 7.59 -27.86
C MET A 797 -11.18 6.21 -27.58
N ALA A 798 -11.18 5.33 -28.58
CA ALA A 798 -11.84 4.03 -28.50
C ALA A 798 -11.26 3.08 -27.43
N HIS A 799 -10.05 3.37 -26.94
CA HIS A 799 -9.37 2.70 -25.83
C HIS A 799 -9.35 3.54 -24.52
N GLY A 800 -9.93 4.76 -24.53
CA GLY A 800 -10.03 5.63 -23.34
C GLY A 800 -11.10 5.16 -22.35
N SER A 801 -11.34 5.87 -21.24
CA SER A 801 -12.34 5.44 -20.25
C SER A 801 -13.78 5.49 -20.79
N GLN A 802 -14.66 4.65 -20.24
CA GLN A 802 -16.08 4.63 -20.61
C GLN A 802 -16.76 6.00 -20.52
N THR A 803 -16.42 6.82 -19.52
CA THR A 803 -16.95 8.18 -19.34
C THR A 803 -16.56 9.09 -20.49
N LEU A 804 -15.29 9.07 -20.89
CA LEU A 804 -14.77 9.85 -22.00
C LEU A 804 -15.38 9.42 -23.34
N ILE A 805 -15.48 8.10 -23.57
CA ILE A 805 -16.12 7.56 -24.78
C ILE A 805 -17.59 7.97 -24.85
N ASN A 806 -18.35 7.85 -23.76
CA ASN A 806 -19.76 8.25 -23.76
C ASN A 806 -19.91 9.75 -24.11
N MET A 807 -19.03 10.62 -23.61
CA MET A 807 -19.04 12.05 -23.92
C MET A 807 -18.75 12.30 -25.40
N GLN A 808 -17.71 11.67 -25.95
CA GLN A 808 -17.34 11.80 -27.36
C GLN A 808 -18.42 11.22 -28.28
N MET A 809 -18.98 10.06 -27.93
CA MET A 809 -20.05 9.43 -28.68
C MET A 809 -21.33 10.26 -28.67
N HIS A 810 -21.63 10.96 -27.58
CA HIS A 810 -22.76 11.87 -27.55
C HIS A 810 -22.67 12.95 -28.63
N GLU A 811 -21.48 13.52 -28.81
CA GLU A 811 -21.23 14.51 -29.86
C GLU A 811 -21.28 13.90 -31.27
N VAL A 812 -20.73 12.68 -31.44
CA VAL A 812 -20.82 11.92 -32.70
C VAL A 812 -22.29 11.66 -33.06
N CYS A 813 -23.06 11.13 -32.13
CA CYS A 813 -24.49 10.83 -32.27
C CYS A 813 -25.29 12.11 -32.57
N ARG A 814 -25.00 13.23 -31.90
CA ARG A 814 -25.62 14.53 -32.18
C ARG A 814 -25.36 14.98 -33.62
N ARG A 815 -24.14 14.80 -34.14
CA ARG A 815 -23.79 15.15 -35.51
C ARG A 815 -24.44 14.22 -36.55
N VAL A 816 -24.53 12.93 -36.24
CA VAL A 816 -25.27 11.96 -37.05
C VAL A 816 -26.75 12.32 -37.11
N GLN A 817 -27.39 12.63 -35.97
CA GLN A 817 -28.80 13.06 -35.93
C GLN A 817 -29.05 14.33 -36.75
N LYS A 818 -28.18 15.33 -36.62
CA LYS A 818 -28.26 16.56 -37.42
C LYS A 818 -28.23 16.23 -38.91
N SER A 819 -27.29 15.37 -39.31
CA SER A 819 -27.12 14.94 -40.70
C SER A 819 -28.33 14.18 -41.24
N LEU A 820 -28.92 13.29 -40.43
CA LEU A 820 -30.17 12.61 -40.77
C LEU A 820 -31.31 13.63 -40.92
N SER A 821 -31.47 14.58 -40.01
CA SER A 821 -32.55 15.57 -40.05
C SER A 821 -32.50 16.50 -41.28
N GLU A 822 -31.30 16.91 -41.69
CA GLU A 822 -31.09 17.78 -42.86
C GLU A 822 -31.50 17.08 -44.18
N GLN A 823 -31.45 15.75 -44.24
CA GLN A 823 -31.93 14.98 -45.40
C GLN A 823 -33.46 14.81 -45.44
N PHE A 824 -34.14 14.85 -44.29
CA PHE A 824 -35.60 14.72 -44.21
C PHE A 824 -36.33 16.06 -44.36
N ASP A 825 -35.72 17.20 -43.96
CA ASP A 825 -36.35 18.54 -44.05
C ASP A 825 -36.41 19.12 -45.49
N GLY A 826 -35.88 18.40 -46.49
CA GLY A 826 -36.03 18.73 -47.92
C GLY A 826 -37.45 18.51 -48.50
N GLY A 827 -38.39 18.00 -47.70
CA GLY A 827 -39.80 17.87 -48.06
C GLY A 827 -40.70 17.78 -46.82
N LEU A 828 -41.54 18.80 -46.64
CA LEU A 828 -42.66 18.91 -45.68
C LEU A 828 -42.34 19.27 -44.20
N ARG A 829 -42.66 20.53 -43.88
CA ARG A 829 -43.17 21.11 -42.61
C ARG A 829 -42.69 20.48 -41.29
N LYS A 830 -41.88 21.26 -40.56
CA LYS A 830 -41.64 21.23 -39.11
C LYS A 830 -42.82 20.64 -38.30
N ARG A 831 -42.71 19.38 -37.90
CA ARG A 831 -43.26 18.93 -36.61
C ARG A 831 -42.12 18.89 -35.60
N ARG A 832 -42.13 19.89 -34.72
CA ARG A 832 -41.32 19.93 -33.51
C ARG A 832 -41.73 18.74 -32.64
N ILE A 833 -40.92 17.69 -32.62
CA ILE A 833 -41.07 16.62 -31.63
C ILE A 833 -40.23 17.03 -30.42
N SER A 834 -40.88 17.43 -29.33
CA SER A 834 -40.23 17.59 -28.03
C SER A 834 -40.04 16.22 -27.40
N TRP A 835 -38.82 15.87 -27.03
CA TRP A 835 -38.57 14.73 -26.13
C TRP A 835 -37.86 15.22 -24.89
N THR A 836 -38.54 14.99 -23.77
CA THR A 836 -38.09 15.15 -22.40
C THR A 836 -36.90 14.23 -22.13
N ALA A 837 -35.85 14.78 -21.54
CA ALA A 837 -34.80 14.00 -20.89
C ALA A 837 -35.47 13.06 -19.88
N ASN A 838 -35.37 11.75 -20.10
CA ASN A 838 -35.82 10.77 -19.14
C ASN A 838 -34.60 10.21 -18.42
N ASP A 839 -34.61 10.40 -17.11
CA ASP A 839 -33.60 9.94 -16.17
C ASP A 839 -33.38 8.43 -16.28
N GLY A 840 -32.15 8.05 -16.62
CA GLY A 840 -31.69 6.67 -16.70
C GLY A 840 -30.31 6.48 -16.06
N VAL A 841 -29.96 7.30 -15.07
CA VAL A 841 -28.78 7.06 -14.21
C VAL A 841 -29.26 6.71 -12.81
N LYS A 842 -29.70 5.46 -12.63
CA LYS A 842 -29.63 4.80 -11.32
C LYS A 842 -28.36 3.95 -11.30
N ALA A 843 -27.23 4.62 -11.11
CA ALA A 843 -26.08 3.97 -10.51
C ALA A 843 -26.39 3.77 -9.03
N SER A 844 -26.30 2.52 -8.57
CA SER A 844 -26.33 2.12 -7.18
C SER A 844 -25.15 2.73 -6.43
N SER A 845 -25.32 3.95 -5.91
CA SER A 845 -24.42 4.56 -4.92
C SER A 845 -24.99 4.34 -3.52
N SER A 846 -24.88 3.11 -3.02
CA SER A 846 -25.07 2.83 -1.59
C SER A 846 -23.72 2.84 -0.88
N LEU A 847 -23.17 4.03 -0.61
CA LEU A 847 -22.33 4.27 0.56
C LEU A 847 -22.36 5.76 0.94
N ARG A 848 -22.97 6.00 2.10
CA ARG A 848 -22.96 7.27 2.82
C ARG A 848 -21.52 7.62 3.22
N SER A 849 -21.14 8.89 3.04
CA SER A 849 -20.38 9.61 4.08
C SER A 849 -20.80 11.07 4.08
N SER A 850 -21.38 11.45 5.21
CA SER A 850 -21.53 12.81 5.70
C SER A 850 -20.19 13.54 5.76
N THR A 851 -20.12 14.79 5.30
CA THR A 851 -19.75 15.95 6.12
C THR A 851 -19.98 17.26 5.36
N ALA A 852 -20.45 18.24 6.11
CA ALA A 852 -20.81 19.60 5.74
C ALA A 852 -19.68 20.44 5.10
N ALA A 853 -20.11 21.29 4.17
CA ALA A 853 -19.78 22.71 4.00
C ALA A 853 -18.40 23.24 4.46
N GLU A 854 -17.65 23.79 3.51
CA GLU A 854 -17.19 25.19 3.58
C GLU A 854 -16.83 25.71 2.17
N HIS A 855 -17.35 26.89 1.85
CA HIS A 855 -17.04 27.66 0.64
C HIS A 855 -15.66 28.29 0.78
N GLY A 856 -14.77 28.05 -0.20
CA GLY A 856 -13.50 28.75 -0.35
C GLY A 856 -13.20 28.94 -1.83
N HIS A 857 -13.36 30.19 -2.27
CA HIS A 857 -13.16 30.64 -3.64
C HIS A 857 -11.66 30.93 -3.81
N GLU A 858 -10.92 30.13 -4.57
CA GLU A 858 -9.57 30.54 -4.99
C GLU A 858 -9.25 29.98 -6.38
N ARG A 859 -8.94 30.91 -7.29
CA ARG A 859 -8.44 30.63 -8.64
C ARG A 859 -6.98 30.26 -8.47
N ASP A 860 -6.56 29.13 -9.03
CA ASP A 860 -5.19 29.03 -9.50
C ASP A 860 -5.08 28.17 -10.75
N ASN A 861 -4.47 28.78 -11.76
CA ASN A 861 -4.02 28.16 -12.99
C ASN A 861 -2.89 27.19 -12.65
N THR A 862 -3.00 25.94 -13.04
CA THR A 862 -1.82 25.09 -13.20
C THR A 862 -2.00 24.21 -14.44
N GLU A 863 -1.11 24.45 -15.39
CA GLU A 863 -0.98 23.74 -16.66
C GLU A 863 -0.76 22.25 -16.40
N MET A 864 -1.66 21.42 -16.92
CA MET A 864 -1.54 19.97 -16.95
C MET A 864 -0.60 19.61 -18.11
N VAL A 865 0.69 19.46 -17.82
CA VAL A 865 1.69 18.94 -18.76
C VAL A 865 1.44 17.44 -18.93
N PHE A 866 0.79 17.07 -20.04
CA PHE A 866 0.74 15.67 -20.49
C PHE A 866 2.13 15.28 -21.01
N VAL A 867 2.89 14.55 -20.19
CA VAL A 867 4.09 13.84 -20.64
C VAL A 867 3.62 12.65 -21.46
N THR A 868 3.94 12.71 -22.75
CA THR A 868 3.85 11.60 -23.70
C THR A 868 4.96 10.60 -23.36
N MET A 869 4.57 9.37 -23.03
CA MET A 869 5.41 8.17 -23.05
C MET A 869 4.77 7.13 -23.95
#